data_AF-A0AAD0VW59-F1
#
_entry.id   AF-A0AAD0VW59-F1
#
_cell.length_a   1.000
_cell.length_b   1.000
_cell.length_c   1.000
_cell.angle_alpha   90.00
_cell.angle_beta   90.00
_cell.angle_gamma   90.00
#
_symmetry.space_group_name_H-M   'P 1'
#
loop_
_entity.id
_entity.type
_entity.pdbx_description
1 polymer ?
#
loop_
_entity_poly.entity_id
_entity_poly.type
_entity_poly.pdbx_seq_one_letter_code
_entity_poly.pdbx_strand_id
1 'polypeptide(L)'
;MVARGFSRSAFVDELEPVDVDGGPRLWAHDLSCYEADPGQASLQGDGLYGEGERRFLRIESRYYAVHRPEPHGPWRLRHPARSDAFEPQLVGNGERCWRLRLERPLEWNDSSLMLDRLWPSHPPLQAPQVEQILQVSGVDRDELRGLLVENRPLPVNLRDTLRRFEVDARLSRVFDELRQSPEVFPDVDILDWCKQQPALQNQSDAQIGIALLEDQRLWRGQLLEHLAAPVHIDDEVMTLLKRDFPGLPDAYVQAALHDMDLTARNVAVQEQRIPLALATKARALMQLARANRALEGLYLQGAYSDGTGELVLALLRNLPKWPERLNLELRKGTESGRLLAQLDPQGLASSRTVLVYREGGFRLYDAQGLELETEVAEPASIFDALLALLSPTERTALALTQDDAAQQLRNQLAAGLPSQRKNLFNLLGWRNETPWFNPGFRLPDGRVGYSLGGRVPGREYSARTLRDRVRVLYPGFNEAQVESFFQRLLQEPGSPFDHLIEHERNYAQLDRALNRWGATTTDRTLRYQRQHFAEQLRRAWRLEGEVDASEAGNRAAMRVNLSGWRIKQLPSLPVEVDLSHVGELVLAGMGLEEVHANFLRCFDRVHTLVLTNNRLTAIPSGLSHLRQLRTLRLMANRIRMNSQNQEVLSSLTRLEVLDISHNPLRSLSLRFDEPPQLQSLRLGHCQLRSIPDGIEQCGFLQFADLSDNQIETAPAELLRMPWSFRARFNLTRNPISAAERERLYGVDRHGETPRLTEASEDLMARWLGDQPQVGRQARMAIWQRVQHEDGSSGLFELLQALTQSSDFSRERGYVSDQVWTLLEAIDQDATLRGRVFDSAGEALGCVDSTAERFSRLQIQALAYQAGQRSTAAEAGIELLNLGRRLFRLEALDRFAFQAVDQRRLAEGLVDDLEIVLGYRIHLAKVLDLPCQPRTMTFHTLADITAEREQEALQAVLAAQTPEAVAQSVARQSFWSDYLRHQHPRPFAAIGAAFDARGEALDVQAEQLTTEVYVSSWEALKAERESAEHELTLMLTREALA
;
A
#
# COMPACT_ATOMS: atom_id res chain seq x y z
N MET A 1 -43.64 -17.38 -37.02
CA MET A 1 -42.87 -17.99 -38.14
C MET A 1 -42.62 -16.89 -39.16
N VAL A 2 -41.45 -16.88 -39.84
CA VAL A 2 -40.70 -15.73 -40.44
C VAL A 2 -39.79 -15.06 -39.41
N ALA A 3 -38.45 -15.16 -39.41
CA ALA A 3 -37.50 -15.94 -40.22
C ALA A 3 -36.27 -16.29 -39.33
N ARG A 4 -36.08 -17.59 -39.06
CA ARG A 4 -34.77 -18.17 -38.68
C ARG A 4 -34.03 -18.43 -39.99
N GLY A 5 -33.02 -17.63 -40.33
CA GLY A 5 -32.33 -17.80 -41.62
C GLY A 5 -31.24 -16.81 -42.00
N PHE A 6 -30.71 -16.00 -41.07
CA PHE A 6 -29.48 -15.25 -41.34
C PHE A 6 -28.35 -15.87 -40.51
N SER A 7 -27.39 -16.50 -41.18
CA SER A 7 -26.04 -16.61 -40.61
C SER A 7 -25.53 -15.18 -40.44
N ARG A 8 -25.23 -14.76 -39.21
CA ARG A 8 -24.54 -13.47 -39.03
C ARG A 8 -23.25 -13.52 -39.82
N SER A 9 -23.03 -12.47 -40.63
CA SER A 9 -21.80 -12.34 -41.40
C SER A 9 -20.64 -12.18 -40.42
N ALA A 10 -19.56 -12.93 -40.59
CA ALA A 10 -18.34 -12.79 -39.78
C ALA A 10 -17.86 -11.33 -39.75
N PHE A 11 -18.06 -10.59 -40.85
CA PHE A 11 -17.79 -9.16 -40.92
C PHE A 11 -18.63 -8.33 -39.94
N VAL A 12 -19.94 -8.61 -39.81
CA VAL A 12 -20.82 -7.87 -38.88
C VAL A 12 -20.53 -8.23 -37.44
N ASP A 13 -20.10 -9.47 -37.16
CA ASP A 13 -19.65 -9.89 -35.83
C ASP A 13 -18.27 -9.29 -35.44
N GLU A 14 -17.49 -8.80 -36.41
CA GLU A 14 -16.22 -8.08 -36.19
C GLU A 14 -16.41 -6.56 -35.96
N LEU A 15 -17.60 -6.01 -36.24
CA LEU A 15 -17.89 -4.59 -36.03
C LEU A 15 -18.22 -4.30 -34.57
N GLU A 16 -17.64 -3.23 -34.03
CA GLU A 16 -17.90 -2.81 -32.65
C GLU A 16 -18.93 -1.68 -32.57
N PRO A 17 -19.92 -1.78 -31.65
CA PRO A 17 -20.84 -0.69 -31.40
C PRO A 17 -20.12 0.48 -30.72
N VAL A 18 -20.22 1.65 -31.34
CA VAL A 18 -19.61 2.91 -30.90
C VAL A 18 -20.67 4.01 -30.88
N ASP A 19 -20.45 5.01 -30.04
CA ASP A 19 -21.31 6.19 -29.98
C ASP A 19 -20.66 7.36 -30.72
N VAL A 20 -21.43 8.02 -31.56
CA VAL A 20 -21.03 9.24 -32.28
C VAL A 20 -22.13 10.29 -32.14
N ASP A 21 -21.80 11.56 -32.31
CA ASP A 21 -22.77 12.65 -32.30
C ASP A 21 -23.81 12.44 -33.43
N GLY A 22 -24.94 11.81 -33.08
CA GLY A 22 -25.94 11.31 -34.03
C GLY A 22 -26.51 9.92 -33.73
N GLY A 23 -26.00 9.23 -32.69
CA GLY A 23 -26.52 7.95 -32.20
C GLY A 23 -25.57 6.76 -32.42
N PRO A 24 -25.97 5.55 -31.95
CA PRO A 24 -25.11 4.37 -31.99
C PRO A 24 -24.80 3.95 -33.44
N ARG A 25 -23.52 3.76 -33.74
CA ARG A 25 -23.01 3.24 -35.03
C ARG A 25 -22.15 2.00 -34.80
N LEU A 26 -21.83 1.30 -35.87
CA LEU A 26 -20.90 0.17 -35.87
C LEU A 26 -19.58 0.62 -36.52
N TRP A 27 -18.46 0.29 -35.89
CA TRP A 27 -17.12 0.65 -36.34
C TRP A 27 -16.28 -0.58 -36.66
N ALA A 28 -15.60 -0.58 -37.81
CA ALA A 28 -14.59 -1.55 -38.16
C ALA A 28 -13.24 -1.08 -37.64
N HIS A 29 -12.41 -1.97 -37.09
CA HIS A 29 -11.06 -1.69 -36.56
C HIS A 29 -10.03 -1.32 -37.64
N ASP A 30 -10.45 -0.61 -38.68
CA ASP A 30 -9.61 -0.20 -39.80
C ASP A 30 -9.13 1.25 -39.61
N LEU A 31 -7.85 1.40 -39.29
CA LEU A 31 -7.21 2.69 -39.11
C LEU A 31 -6.82 3.37 -40.42
N SER A 32 -6.84 2.66 -41.57
CA SER A 32 -6.37 3.22 -42.84
C SER A 32 -7.11 4.50 -43.23
N CYS A 33 -8.40 4.62 -42.88
CA CYS A 33 -9.20 5.82 -43.13
C CYS A 33 -8.83 7.05 -42.27
N TYR A 34 -8.02 6.87 -41.21
CA TYR A 34 -7.52 7.95 -40.35
C TYR A 34 -6.08 8.38 -40.69
N GLU A 35 -5.43 7.72 -41.65
CA GLU A 35 -4.06 8.03 -42.04
C GLU A 35 -3.96 9.48 -42.53
N ALA A 36 -2.94 10.19 -42.05
CA ALA A 36 -2.72 11.60 -42.33
C ALA A 36 -1.23 11.86 -42.60
N ASP A 37 -0.96 12.83 -43.48
CA ASP A 37 0.40 13.29 -43.74
C ASP A 37 0.90 14.16 -42.57
N PRO A 38 2.00 13.75 -41.87
CA PRO A 38 2.57 14.51 -40.77
C PRO A 38 3.37 15.74 -41.22
N GLY A 39 3.66 15.91 -42.51
CA GLY A 39 4.49 17.01 -43.00
C GLY A 39 5.89 16.99 -42.38
N GLN A 40 6.30 18.10 -41.75
CA GLN A 40 7.59 18.23 -41.04
C GLN A 40 7.48 18.02 -39.52
N ALA A 41 6.42 17.33 -39.05
CA ALA A 41 6.22 17.11 -37.63
C ALA A 41 7.39 16.33 -37.00
N SER A 42 7.85 16.81 -35.85
CA SER A 42 8.93 16.20 -35.08
C SER A 42 8.42 15.63 -33.77
N LEU A 43 9.06 14.57 -33.27
CA LEU A 43 8.69 13.92 -32.02
C LEU A 43 8.83 14.91 -30.85
N GLN A 44 7.76 15.08 -30.08
CA GLN A 44 7.68 15.97 -28.93
C GLN A 44 7.91 15.22 -27.61
N GLY A 45 8.13 15.96 -26.52
CA GLY A 45 8.39 15.39 -25.19
C GLY A 45 7.24 14.56 -24.61
N ASP A 46 6.02 14.73 -25.13
CA ASP A 46 4.83 13.94 -24.77
C ASP A 46 4.71 12.63 -25.57
N GLY A 47 5.63 12.35 -26.51
CA GLY A 47 5.61 11.14 -27.35
C GLY A 47 4.78 11.24 -28.63
N LEU A 48 4.11 12.37 -28.88
CA LEU A 48 3.41 12.63 -30.15
C LEU A 48 4.30 13.42 -31.12
N TYR A 49 4.08 13.25 -32.42
CA TYR A 49 4.73 14.09 -33.43
C TYR A 49 3.97 15.41 -33.56
N GLY A 50 4.67 16.54 -33.55
CA GLY A 50 4.04 17.87 -33.52
C GLY A 50 4.61 18.85 -34.54
N GLU A 51 3.71 19.68 -35.08
CA GLU A 51 4.02 20.86 -35.90
C GLU A 51 3.02 21.97 -35.52
N GLY A 52 3.48 22.99 -34.78
CA GLY A 52 2.59 24.00 -34.20
C GLY A 52 1.57 23.40 -33.23
N GLU A 53 0.28 23.61 -33.49
CA GLU A 53 -0.82 23.01 -32.72
C GLU A 53 -1.21 21.59 -33.18
N ARG A 54 -0.75 21.16 -34.37
CA ARG A 54 -1.06 19.82 -34.89
C ARG A 54 -0.27 18.78 -34.10
N ARG A 55 -0.92 17.65 -33.84
CA ARG A 55 -0.31 16.47 -33.20
C ARG A 55 -0.64 15.22 -33.99
N PHE A 56 0.26 14.26 -34.01
CA PHE A 56 0.12 12.99 -34.70
C PHE A 56 0.63 11.83 -33.85
N LEU A 57 -0.10 10.73 -33.87
CA LEU A 57 0.37 9.43 -33.38
C LEU A 57 1.06 8.69 -34.52
N ARG A 58 2.26 8.16 -34.28
CA ARG A 58 2.92 7.23 -35.19
C ARG A 58 2.60 5.79 -34.76
N ILE A 59 2.15 4.96 -35.70
CA ILE A 59 2.08 3.51 -35.53
C ILE A 59 2.85 2.91 -36.69
N GLU A 60 3.94 2.21 -36.38
CA GLU A 60 4.89 1.70 -37.37
C GLU A 60 5.38 2.82 -38.29
N SER A 61 5.08 2.74 -39.59
CA SER A 61 5.44 3.73 -40.61
C SER A 61 4.34 4.74 -40.93
N ARG A 62 3.17 4.67 -40.28
CA ARG A 62 1.99 5.49 -40.58
C ARG A 62 1.73 6.52 -39.49
N TYR A 63 1.14 7.64 -39.88
CA TYR A 63 0.82 8.73 -38.99
C TYR A 63 -0.68 9.00 -38.99
N TYR A 64 -1.19 9.33 -37.81
CA TYR A 64 -2.61 9.56 -37.58
C TYR A 64 -2.77 10.90 -36.87
N ALA A 65 -3.57 11.80 -37.44
CA ALA A 65 -3.83 13.09 -36.80
C ALA A 65 -4.58 12.87 -35.49
N VAL A 66 -4.13 13.53 -34.42
CA VAL A 66 -4.76 13.44 -33.10
C VAL A 66 -5.15 14.82 -32.60
N HIS A 67 -6.25 14.88 -31.88
CA HIS A 67 -6.73 16.13 -31.29
C HIS A 67 -7.44 15.89 -29.97
N ARG A 68 -7.71 16.99 -29.26
CA ARG A 68 -8.56 17.00 -28.08
C ARG A 68 -9.79 17.84 -28.41
N PRO A 69 -10.96 17.23 -28.66
CA PRO A 69 -12.20 17.96 -28.95
C PRO A 69 -12.56 18.93 -27.81
N GLU A 70 -12.29 18.52 -26.57
CA GLU A 70 -12.45 19.33 -25.36
C GLU A 70 -11.06 19.54 -24.71
N PRO A 71 -10.71 20.73 -24.21
CA PRO A 71 -9.38 21.02 -23.63
C PRO A 71 -8.92 20.05 -22.52
N HIS A 72 -9.88 19.45 -21.79
CA HIS A 72 -9.64 18.49 -20.70
C HIS A 72 -10.23 17.09 -20.99
N GLY A 73 -10.65 16.85 -22.23
CA GLY A 73 -11.11 15.56 -22.71
C GLY A 73 -9.95 14.64 -23.12
N PRO A 74 -10.24 13.37 -23.41
CA PRO A 74 -9.22 12.45 -23.89
C PRO A 74 -8.75 12.85 -25.29
N TRP A 75 -7.51 12.48 -25.61
CA TRP A 75 -7.02 12.53 -26.98
C TRP A 75 -7.80 11.54 -27.85
N ARG A 76 -8.09 11.93 -29.09
CA ARG A 76 -8.75 11.08 -30.07
C ARG A 76 -8.10 11.19 -31.43
N LEU A 77 -8.20 10.12 -32.22
CA LEU A 77 -7.86 10.19 -33.64
C LEU A 77 -8.86 11.11 -34.36
N ARG A 78 -8.35 11.93 -35.26
CA ARG A 78 -9.15 12.80 -36.14
C ARG A 78 -9.19 12.21 -37.54
N HIS A 79 -10.38 11.99 -38.07
CA HIS A 79 -10.51 11.62 -39.48
C HIS A 79 -10.14 12.83 -40.37
N PRO A 80 -9.32 12.66 -41.43
CA PRO A 80 -8.81 13.78 -42.23
C PRO A 80 -9.91 14.56 -42.98
N ALA A 81 -10.94 13.87 -43.49
CA ALA A 81 -12.00 14.48 -44.31
C ALA A 81 -13.41 14.55 -43.67
N ARG A 82 -13.73 13.74 -42.65
CA ARG A 82 -15.09 13.57 -42.12
C ARG A 82 -15.17 14.00 -40.67
N SER A 83 -15.94 15.05 -40.39
CA SER A 83 -16.17 15.52 -39.01
C SER A 83 -17.22 14.70 -38.24
N ASP A 84 -18.00 13.84 -38.93
CA ASP A 84 -19.04 12.98 -38.33
C ASP A 84 -18.55 11.53 -38.08
N ALA A 85 -17.28 11.26 -38.36
CA ALA A 85 -16.69 9.94 -38.19
C ALA A 85 -16.49 9.64 -36.69
N PHE A 86 -16.49 8.36 -36.34
CA PHE A 86 -16.07 7.94 -35.00
C PHE A 86 -14.64 8.41 -34.74
N GLU A 87 -14.32 8.80 -33.52
CA GLU A 87 -12.98 9.28 -33.17
C GLU A 87 -12.39 8.35 -32.09
N PRO A 88 -11.64 7.31 -32.49
CA PRO A 88 -11.03 6.36 -31.56
C PRO A 88 -10.23 7.05 -30.45
N GLN A 89 -10.51 6.66 -29.21
CA GLN A 89 -9.87 7.24 -28.04
C GLN A 89 -8.44 6.73 -27.86
N LEU A 90 -7.55 7.63 -27.49
CA LEU A 90 -6.17 7.35 -27.10
C LEU A 90 -6.06 7.29 -25.58
N VAL A 91 -5.23 6.36 -25.11
CA VAL A 91 -4.85 6.19 -23.71
C VAL A 91 -3.34 6.40 -23.62
N GLY A 92 -2.92 7.25 -22.68
CA GLY A 92 -1.50 7.41 -22.37
C GLY A 92 -1.19 6.91 -20.96
N ASN A 93 0.07 6.60 -20.70
CA ASN A 93 0.56 6.19 -19.37
C ASN A 93 1.09 7.37 -18.53
N GLY A 94 0.85 8.60 -18.97
CA GLY A 94 1.36 9.81 -18.33
C GLY A 94 2.81 10.19 -18.70
N GLU A 95 3.49 9.39 -19.52
CA GLU A 95 4.82 9.68 -20.08
C GLU A 95 4.73 9.86 -21.61
N ARG A 96 5.52 9.10 -22.39
CA ARG A 96 5.57 9.16 -23.86
C ARG A 96 4.66 8.13 -24.55
N CYS A 97 4.09 7.19 -23.82
CA CYS A 97 3.29 6.12 -24.40
C CYS A 97 1.90 6.62 -24.80
N TRP A 98 1.51 6.36 -26.04
CA TRP A 98 0.15 6.56 -26.53
C TRP A 98 -0.33 5.33 -27.29
N ARG A 99 -1.44 4.76 -26.85
CA ARG A 99 -2.09 3.61 -27.49
C ARG A 99 -3.54 3.89 -27.77
N LEU A 100 -4.11 3.19 -28.75
CA LEU A 100 -5.55 3.19 -28.90
C LEU A 100 -6.15 2.41 -27.74
N ARG A 101 -7.31 2.88 -27.23
CA ARG A 101 -8.00 2.22 -26.12
C ARG A 101 -8.29 0.75 -26.40
N LEU A 102 -8.53 0.41 -27.67
CA LEU A 102 -8.95 -0.91 -28.15
C LEU A 102 -7.79 -1.78 -28.65
N GLU A 103 -6.54 -1.26 -28.64
CA GLU A 103 -5.37 -2.10 -28.92
C GLU A 103 -5.23 -3.20 -27.86
N ARG A 104 -4.71 -4.36 -28.29
CA ARG A 104 -4.56 -5.57 -27.45
C ARG A 104 -3.09 -5.92 -27.21
N PRO A 105 -2.36 -5.21 -26.31
CA PRO A 105 -0.97 -5.51 -26.02
C PRO A 105 -0.71 -6.93 -25.55
N LEU A 106 -1.71 -7.59 -24.94
CA LEU A 106 -1.60 -8.98 -24.50
C LEU A 106 -1.27 -9.94 -25.67
N GLU A 107 -1.67 -9.59 -26.89
CA GLU A 107 -1.44 -10.39 -28.10
C GLU A 107 -0.10 -10.06 -28.78
N TRP A 108 0.63 -9.04 -28.30
CA TRP A 108 1.87 -8.59 -28.91
C TRP A 108 3.05 -9.46 -28.48
N ASN A 109 3.87 -9.87 -29.45
CA ASN A 109 5.04 -10.71 -29.23
C ASN A 109 6.35 -10.06 -29.71
N ASP A 110 6.26 -8.90 -30.36
CA ASP A 110 7.41 -8.15 -30.85
C ASP A 110 7.83 -7.09 -29.82
N SER A 111 9.01 -7.27 -29.24
CA SER A 111 9.61 -6.34 -28.30
C SER A 111 9.87 -4.96 -28.92
N SER A 112 10.17 -4.89 -30.21
CA SER A 112 10.44 -3.63 -30.91
C SER A 112 9.17 -2.80 -31.03
N LEU A 113 8.05 -3.44 -31.42
CA LEU A 113 6.73 -2.80 -31.44
C LEU A 113 6.31 -2.32 -30.05
N MET A 114 6.48 -3.18 -29.04
CA MET A 114 6.12 -2.86 -27.65
C MET A 114 6.93 -1.67 -27.12
N LEU A 115 8.23 -1.65 -27.37
CA LEU A 115 9.11 -0.59 -26.92
C LEU A 115 8.89 0.72 -27.69
N ASP A 116 8.69 0.65 -29.02
CA ASP A 116 8.33 1.82 -29.85
C ASP A 116 7.00 2.44 -29.40
N ARG A 117 6.06 1.61 -28.91
CA ARG A 117 4.79 2.10 -28.37
C ARG A 117 4.94 2.77 -27.00
N LEU A 118 5.74 2.17 -26.10
CA LEU A 118 5.99 2.69 -24.75
C LEU A 118 6.83 3.97 -24.78
N TRP A 119 7.80 4.02 -25.68
CA TRP A 119 8.81 5.06 -25.79
C TRP A 119 9.17 5.32 -27.26
N PRO A 120 8.31 6.01 -28.01
CA PRO A 120 8.57 6.30 -29.41
C PRO A 120 9.86 7.08 -29.58
N SER A 121 10.65 6.71 -30.58
CA SER A 121 11.90 7.39 -30.93
C SER A 121 11.90 7.85 -32.40
N HIS A 122 12.78 8.81 -32.72
CA HIS A 122 13.05 9.21 -34.09
C HIS A 122 14.56 9.31 -34.34
N PRO A 123 15.15 8.48 -35.22
CA PRO A 123 14.51 7.38 -35.95
C PRO A 123 14.01 6.24 -35.02
N PRO A 124 13.11 5.36 -35.49
CA PRO A 124 12.63 4.20 -34.71
C PRO A 124 13.79 3.27 -34.31
N LEU A 125 13.72 2.72 -33.10
CA LEU A 125 14.71 1.76 -32.60
C LEU A 125 14.72 0.48 -33.46
N GLN A 126 15.92 -0.01 -33.78
CA GLN A 126 16.07 -1.27 -34.51
C GLN A 126 16.09 -2.47 -33.55
N ALA A 127 15.70 -3.65 -34.02
CA ALA A 127 15.62 -4.87 -33.20
C ALA A 127 16.90 -5.16 -32.37
N PRO A 128 18.13 -5.04 -32.91
CA PRO A 128 19.34 -5.24 -32.12
C PRO A 128 19.50 -4.21 -30.98
N GLN A 129 19.09 -2.96 -31.20
CA GLN A 129 19.13 -1.92 -30.16
C GLN A 129 18.08 -2.19 -29.07
N VAL A 130 16.89 -2.67 -29.46
CA VAL A 130 15.83 -3.07 -28.53
C VAL A 130 16.33 -4.18 -27.61
N GLU A 131 16.96 -5.22 -28.15
CA GLU A 131 17.55 -6.31 -27.35
C GLU A 131 18.60 -5.80 -26.36
N GLN A 132 19.48 -4.88 -26.80
CA GLN A 132 20.49 -4.26 -25.94
C GLN A 132 19.83 -3.46 -24.80
N ILE A 133 18.82 -2.64 -25.10
CA ILE A 133 18.09 -1.85 -24.10
C ILE A 133 17.42 -2.75 -23.06
N LEU A 134 16.79 -3.85 -23.50
CA LEU A 134 16.15 -4.81 -22.61
C LEU A 134 17.15 -5.56 -21.74
N GLN A 135 18.28 -5.96 -22.31
CA GLN A 135 19.38 -6.60 -21.57
C GLN A 135 19.98 -5.66 -20.51
N VAL A 136 20.24 -4.40 -20.87
CA VAL A 136 20.79 -3.38 -19.96
C VAL A 136 19.81 -3.06 -18.83
N SER A 137 18.57 -2.74 -19.19
CA SER A 137 17.51 -2.42 -18.22
C SER A 137 17.13 -3.63 -17.38
N GLY A 138 17.37 -4.85 -17.87
CA GLY A 138 16.99 -6.11 -17.24
C GLY A 138 15.48 -6.31 -17.22
N VAL A 139 14.80 -5.78 -18.23
CA VAL A 139 13.36 -5.94 -18.45
C VAL A 139 13.17 -6.98 -19.53
N ASP A 140 12.38 -8.01 -19.26
CA ASP A 140 12.07 -9.03 -20.25
C ASP A 140 10.82 -8.67 -21.09
N ARG A 141 10.55 -9.50 -22.10
CA ARG A 141 9.41 -9.31 -23.01
C ARG A 141 8.07 -9.36 -22.29
N ASP A 142 7.94 -10.18 -21.25
CA ASP A 142 6.68 -10.35 -20.54
C ASP A 142 6.43 -9.16 -19.61
N GLU A 143 7.48 -8.61 -19.00
CA GLU A 143 7.43 -7.35 -18.26
C GLU A 143 7.04 -6.16 -19.15
N LEU A 144 7.61 -6.03 -20.36
CA LEU A 144 7.19 -5.00 -21.32
C LEU A 144 5.69 -5.09 -21.65
N ARG A 145 5.21 -6.32 -21.87
CA ARG A 145 3.79 -6.57 -22.16
C ARG A 145 2.93 -6.18 -20.98
N GLY A 146 3.34 -6.55 -19.76
CA GLY A 146 2.68 -6.15 -18.51
C GLY A 146 2.53 -4.64 -18.40
N LEU A 147 3.60 -3.88 -18.65
CA LEU A 147 3.56 -2.40 -18.62
C LEU A 147 2.50 -1.81 -19.56
N LEU A 148 2.36 -2.36 -20.76
CA LEU A 148 1.38 -1.91 -21.75
C LEU A 148 -0.06 -2.32 -21.40
N VAL A 149 -0.25 -3.55 -20.94
CA VAL A 149 -1.56 -4.07 -20.52
C VAL A 149 -2.10 -3.27 -19.34
N GLU A 150 -1.27 -3.05 -18.33
CA GLU A 150 -1.64 -2.32 -17.11
C GLU A 150 -1.53 -0.79 -17.28
N ASN A 151 -1.06 -0.31 -18.43
CA ASN A 151 -0.85 1.12 -18.75
C ASN A 151 -0.02 1.85 -17.66
N ARG A 152 1.03 1.18 -17.16
CA ARG A 152 1.91 1.71 -16.11
C ARG A 152 2.96 2.68 -16.67
N PRO A 153 3.44 3.64 -15.87
CA PRO A 153 4.65 4.39 -16.21
C PRO A 153 5.86 3.45 -16.29
N LEU A 154 6.87 3.84 -17.06
CA LEU A 154 8.05 2.98 -17.22
C LEU A 154 8.82 2.90 -15.89
N PRO A 155 9.33 1.70 -15.53
CA PRO A 155 10.17 1.57 -14.36
C PRO A 155 11.49 2.32 -14.60
N VAL A 156 12.08 2.83 -13.52
CA VAL A 156 13.21 3.78 -13.61
C VAL A 156 14.41 3.22 -14.38
N ASN A 157 14.71 1.93 -14.24
CA ASN A 157 15.77 1.24 -14.98
C ASN A 157 15.55 1.28 -16.49
N LEU A 158 14.33 1.01 -16.97
CA LEU A 158 14.04 1.05 -18.40
C LEU A 158 14.04 2.49 -18.93
N ARG A 159 13.41 3.40 -18.21
CA ARG A 159 13.31 4.82 -18.60
C ARG A 159 14.67 5.51 -18.64
N ASP A 160 15.52 5.28 -17.65
CA ASP A 160 16.88 5.82 -17.60
C ASP A 160 17.74 5.25 -18.74
N THR A 161 17.69 3.93 -18.96
CA THR A 161 18.42 3.29 -20.06
C THR A 161 17.97 3.82 -21.43
N LEU A 162 16.66 3.93 -21.69
CA LEU A 162 16.13 4.49 -22.95
C LEU A 162 16.66 5.90 -23.21
N ARG A 163 16.61 6.78 -22.21
CA ARG A 163 17.14 8.15 -22.32
C ARG A 163 18.62 8.15 -22.65
N ARG A 164 19.42 7.27 -22.05
CA ARG A 164 20.86 7.21 -22.31
C ARG A 164 21.18 6.71 -23.71
N PHE A 165 20.43 5.74 -24.23
CA PHE A 165 20.54 5.33 -25.63
C PHE A 165 20.14 6.45 -26.60
N GLU A 166 19.09 7.23 -26.29
CA GLU A 166 18.71 8.41 -27.09
C GLU A 166 19.81 9.47 -27.09
N VAL A 167 20.40 9.75 -25.93
CA VAL A 167 21.49 10.72 -25.79
C VAL A 167 22.74 10.24 -26.52
N ASP A 168 23.13 8.97 -26.41
CA ASP A 168 24.27 8.42 -27.14
C ASP A 168 24.07 8.53 -28.67
N ALA A 169 22.87 8.22 -29.16
CA ALA A 169 22.52 8.39 -30.57
C ALA A 169 22.52 9.85 -31.03
N ARG A 170 22.05 10.79 -30.18
CA ARG A 170 22.15 12.24 -30.42
C ARG A 170 23.60 12.69 -30.49
N LEU A 171 24.43 12.27 -29.53
CA LEU A 171 25.85 12.61 -29.50
C LEU A 171 26.60 12.06 -30.71
N SER A 172 26.35 10.81 -31.10
CA SER A 172 26.98 10.22 -32.31
C SER A 172 26.72 11.07 -33.55
N ARG A 173 25.46 11.50 -33.78
CA ARG A 173 25.13 12.41 -34.90
C ARG A 173 25.86 13.74 -34.81
N VAL A 174 25.89 14.37 -33.64
CA VAL A 174 26.59 15.64 -33.43
C VAL A 174 28.09 15.52 -33.70
N PHE A 175 28.74 14.47 -33.21
CA PHE A 175 30.16 14.22 -33.46
C PHE A 175 30.47 13.85 -34.92
N ASP A 176 29.55 13.18 -35.62
CA ASP A 176 29.68 12.87 -37.04
C ASP A 176 29.52 14.13 -37.90
N GLU A 177 28.56 15.00 -37.57
CA GLU A 177 28.33 16.28 -38.24
C GLU A 177 29.48 17.26 -37.99
N LEU A 178 29.98 17.36 -36.76
CA LEU A 178 31.18 18.16 -36.45
C LEU A 178 32.41 17.67 -37.21
N ARG A 179 32.59 16.35 -37.41
CA ARG A 179 33.68 15.80 -38.24
C ARG A 179 33.57 16.23 -39.71
N GLN A 180 32.35 16.39 -40.21
CA GLN A 180 32.09 16.81 -41.60
C GLN A 180 32.17 18.34 -41.76
N SER A 181 31.80 19.10 -40.74
CA SER A 181 31.75 20.57 -40.77
C SER A 181 32.04 21.18 -39.39
N PRO A 182 33.32 21.30 -38.99
CA PRO A 182 33.70 21.78 -37.65
C PRO A 182 33.30 23.23 -37.36
N GLU A 183 33.08 24.03 -38.41
CA GLU A 183 32.76 25.46 -38.36
C GLU A 183 31.32 25.73 -37.89
N VAL A 184 30.42 24.75 -38.01
CA VAL A 184 28.97 24.90 -37.74
C VAL A 184 28.57 23.92 -36.64
N PHE A 185 28.18 24.46 -35.48
CA PHE A 185 27.75 23.63 -34.37
C PHE A 185 26.28 23.19 -34.56
N PRO A 186 25.98 21.88 -34.61
CA PRO A 186 24.68 21.37 -35.05
C PRO A 186 23.59 21.38 -33.97
N ASP A 187 23.97 21.50 -32.69
CA ASP A 187 23.07 21.32 -31.56
C ASP A 187 23.20 22.44 -30.52
N VAL A 188 22.13 23.24 -30.38
CA VAL A 188 22.12 24.44 -29.53
C VAL A 188 22.19 24.09 -28.04
N ASP A 189 21.52 23.03 -27.58
CA ASP A 189 21.52 22.69 -26.15
C ASP A 189 22.91 22.26 -25.69
N ILE A 190 23.60 21.48 -26.54
CA ILE A 190 24.98 21.03 -26.28
C ILE A 190 25.93 22.22 -26.31
N LEU A 191 25.79 23.12 -27.28
CA LEU A 191 26.60 24.33 -27.39
C LEU A 191 26.44 25.22 -26.16
N ASP A 192 25.20 25.44 -25.71
CA ASP A 192 24.89 26.26 -24.54
C ASP A 192 25.48 25.66 -23.26
N TRP A 193 25.44 24.33 -23.11
CA TRP A 193 26.11 23.66 -22.00
C TRP A 193 27.64 23.78 -22.09
N CYS A 194 28.23 23.62 -23.27
CA CYS A 194 29.68 23.77 -23.48
C CYS A 194 30.15 25.19 -23.11
N LYS A 195 29.39 26.22 -23.49
CA LYS A 195 29.69 27.63 -23.13
C LYS A 195 29.64 27.90 -21.63
N GLN A 196 28.97 27.07 -20.85
CA GLN A 196 28.94 27.16 -19.38
C GLN A 196 30.15 26.47 -18.73
N GLN A 197 30.92 25.67 -19.47
CA GLN A 197 32.09 24.99 -18.92
C GLN A 197 33.29 25.94 -18.83
N PRO A 198 34.02 25.99 -17.69
CA PRO A 198 35.15 26.90 -17.50
C PRO A 198 36.24 26.79 -18.58
N ALA A 199 36.46 25.60 -19.15
CA ALA A 199 37.45 25.36 -20.19
C ALA A 199 37.07 25.95 -21.57
N LEU A 200 35.79 26.15 -21.83
CA LEU A 200 35.24 26.50 -23.15
C LEU A 200 34.48 27.85 -23.17
N GLN A 201 34.28 28.49 -22.02
CA GLN A 201 33.42 29.67 -21.84
C GLN A 201 33.75 30.88 -22.74
N ASN A 202 35.01 31.04 -23.13
CA ASN A 202 35.48 32.17 -23.96
C ASN A 202 35.81 31.79 -25.42
N GLN A 203 35.43 30.59 -25.85
CA GLN A 203 35.70 30.11 -27.20
C GLN A 203 34.53 30.42 -28.16
N SER A 204 34.83 30.57 -29.46
CA SER A 204 33.79 30.64 -30.49
C SER A 204 33.13 29.29 -30.74
N ASP A 205 31.95 29.27 -31.35
CA ASP A 205 31.22 28.02 -31.65
C ASP A 205 32.07 27.00 -32.44
N ALA A 206 32.87 27.49 -33.40
CA ALA A 206 33.79 26.65 -34.16
C ALA A 206 34.96 26.12 -33.31
N GLN A 207 35.51 26.95 -32.42
CA GLN A 207 36.57 26.53 -31.49
C GLN A 207 36.08 25.46 -30.52
N ILE A 208 34.84 25.60 -30.04
CA ILE A 208 34.18 24.59 -29.21
C ILE A 208 34.01 23.27 -30.00
N GLY A 209 33.56 23.35 -31.24
CA GLY A 209 33.45 22.18 -32.13
C GLY A 209 34.77 21.43 -32.29
N ILE A 210 35.87 22.16 -32.53
CA ILE A 210 37.22 21.60 -32.64
C ILE A 210 37.67 21.00 -31.30
N ALA A 211 37.50 21.69 -30.18
CA ALA A 211 37.88 21.19 -28.85
C ALA A 211 37.14 19.90 -28.47
N LEU A 212 35.87 19.78 -28.86
CA LEU A 212 35.10 18.54 -28.67
C LEU A 212 35.67 17.38 -29.50
N LEU A 213 36.11 17.64 -30.73
CA LEU A 213 36.74 16.62 -31.58
C LEU A 213 38.13 16.22 -31.11
N GLU A 214 38.93 17.18 -30.63
CA GLU A 214 40.28 16.95 -30.11
C GLU A 214 40.27 16.08 -28.84
N ASP A 215 39.30 16.27 -27.94
CA ASP A 215 39.16 15.48 -26.71
C ASP A 215 37.77 14.84 -26.57
N GLN A 216 37.36 14.11 -27.61
CA GLN A 216 36.07 13.42 -27.64
C GLN A 216 35.89 12.48 -26.44
N ARG A 217 36.98 11.88 -25.95
CA ARG A 217 36.97 10.92 -24.84
C ARG A 217 36.50 11.57 -23.53
N LEU A 218 36.97 12.78 -23.24
CA LEU A 218 36.56 13.51 -22.05
C LEU A 218 35.13 14.06 -22.19
N TRP A 219 34.85 14.76 -23.28
CA TRP A 219 33.60 15.52 -23.43
C TRP A 219 32.38 14.63 -23.60
N ARG A 220 32.51 13.51 -24.30
CA ARG A 220 31.37 12.62 -24.57
C ARG A 220 30.78 12.04 -23.28
N GLY A 221 31.60 11.62 -22.32
CA GLY A 221 31.13 11.10 -21.04
C GLY A 221 30.41 12.16 -20.20
N GLN A 222 30.94 13.40 -20.16
CA GLN A 222 30.31 14.51 -19.43
C GLN A 222 28.97 14.91 -20.05
N LEU A 223 28.92 15.00 -21.39
CA LEU A 223 27.69 15.30 -22.13
C LEU A 223 26.64 14.21 -21.94
N LEU A 224 27.04 12.94 -21.96
CA LEU A 224 26.13 11.82 -21.73
C LEU A 224 25.46 11.93 -20.35
N GLU A 225 26.22 12.19 -19.29
CA GLU A 225 25.65 12.35 -17.95
C GLU A 225 24.79 13.61 -17.82
N HIS A 226 25.21 14.75 -18.41
CA HIS A 226 24.43 15.99 -18.36
C HIS A 226 23.08 15.86 -19.08
N LEU A 227 23.08 15.36 -20.31
CA LEU A 227 21.89 15.29 -21.15
C LEU A 227 20.92 14.18 -20.72
N ALA A 228 21.42 13.10 -20.08
CA ALA A 228 20.58 12.03 -19.57
C ALA A 228 19.92 12.36 -18.21
N ALA A 229 20.46 13.33 -17.47
CA ALA A 229 19.95 13.70 -16.17
C ALA A 229 18.48 14.20 -16.25
N PRO A 230 17.60 13.77 -15.34
CA PRO A 230 16.25 14.33 -15.27
C PRO A 230 16.32 15.80 -14.83
N VAL A 231 15.26 16.56 -15.15
CA VAL A 231 15.12 17.94 -14.68
C VAL A 231 15.21 17.99 -13.16
N HIS A 232 16.09 18.84 -12.64
CA HIS A 232 16.29 19.01 -11.21
C HIS A 232 15.02 19.60 -10.57
N ILE A 233 14.56 18.96 -9.51
CA ILE A 233 13.48 19.47 -8.65
C ILE A 233 14.12 19.75 -7.31
N ASP A 234 14.07 21.01 -6.86
CA ASP A 234 14.56 21.39 -5.55
C ASP A 234 13.72 20.69 -4.47
N ASP A 235 14.29 19.66 -3.84
CA ASP A 235 13.66 18.85 -2.79
C ASP A 235 14.66 18.59 -1.66
N GLU A 236 14.30 18.98 -0.44
CA GLU A 236 15.13 18.80 0.75
C GLU A 236 15.42 17.32 1.04
N VAL A 237 14.44 16.44 0.79
CA VAL A 237 14.61 15.00 1.03
C VAL A 237 15.51 14.38 -0.05
N MET A 238 15.46 14.88 -1.29
CA MET A 238 16.41 14.49 -2.32
C MET A 238 17.85 14.84 -1.91
N THR A 239 18.05 16.01 -1.28
CA THR A 239 19.36 16.42 -0.77
C THR A 239 19.85 15.49 0.34
N LEU A 240 18.97 15.10 1.28
CA LEU A 240 19.27 14.11 2.31
C LEU A 240 19.62 12.74 1.70
N LEU A 241 18.84 12.28 0.71
CA LEU A 241 19.06 11.00 0.05
C LEU A 241 20.42 10.96 -0.67
N LYS A 242 20.78 12.03 -1.37
CA LYS A 242 22.09 12.17 -2.03
C LYS A 242 23.25 12.27 -1.03
N ARG A 243 23.05 12.88 0.14
CA ARG A 243 24.04 12.93 1.21
C ARG A 243 24.37 11.51 1.72
N ASP A 244 23.34 10.72 2.00
CA ASP A 244 23.50 9.39 2.59
C ASP A 244 23.82 8.31 1.54
N PHE A 245 23.47 8.54 0.26
CA PHE A 245 23.70 7.66 -0.89
C PHE A 245 24.31 8.40 -2.09
N PRO A 246 25.56 8.87 -2.02
CA PRO A 246 26.16 9.75 -3.04
C PRO A 246 26.37 9.11 -4.42
N GLY A 247 26.27 7.78 -4.53
CA GLY A 247 26.35 7.04 -5.80
C GLY A 247 25.02 6.81 -6.50
N LEU A 248 23.90 7.31 -5.96
CA LEU A 248 22.56 7.09 -6.51
C LEU A 248 22.20 8.18 -7.55
N PRO A 249 21.96 7.82 -8.84
CA PRO A 249 21.65 8.82 -9.86
C PRO A 249 20.29 9.49 -9.65
N ASP A 250 20.15 10.74 -10.12
CA ASP A 250 18.97 11.59 -9.91
C ASP A 250 17.64 10.93 -10.32
N ALA A 251 17.63 10.18 -11.43
CA ALA A 251 16.44 9.45 -11.87
C ALA A 251 15.97 8.41 -10.84
N TYR A 252 16.92 7.74 -10.19
CA TYR A 252 16.65 6.74 -9.15
C TYR A 252 16.30 7.39 -7.82
N VAL A 253 16.85 8.57 -7.51
CA VAL A 253 16.42 9.37 -6.36
C VAL A 253 14.95 9.75 -6.49
N GLN A 254 14.54 10.27 -7.65
CA GLN A 254 13.13 10.59 -7.92
C GLN A 254 12.22 9.36 -7.81
N ALA A 255 12.68 8.19 -8.30
CA ALA A 255 11.94 6.93 -8.17
C ALA A 255 11.83 6.44 -6.71
N ALA A 256 12.86 6.66 -5.89
CA ALA A 256 12.81 6.33 -4.47
C ALA A 256 11.70 7.11 -3.76
N LEU A 257 11.56 8.39 -4.09
CA LEU A 257 10.62 9.33 -3.45
C LEU A 257 9.18 9.24 -3.97
N HIS A 258 8.94 8.58 -5.10
CA HIS A 258 7.62 8.54 -5.77
C HIS A 258 6.47 8.07 -4.86
N ASP A 259 6.73 7.08 -4.00
CA ASP A 259 5.75 6.47 -3.09
C ASP A 259 5.96 6.84 -1.62
N MET A 260 6.77 7.88 -1.35
CA MET A 260 7.08 8.24 0.03
C MET A 260 5.87 8.89 0.70
N ASP A 261 5.41 8.28 1.79
CA ASP A 261 4.36 8.88 2.63
C ASP A 261 4.81 10.25 3.18
N LEU A 262 3.88 11.20 3.24
CA LEU A 262 4.15 12.57 3.67
C LEU A 262 4.51 12.65 5.16
N THR A 263 4.00 11.75 5.99
CA THR A 263 4.38 11.67 7.41
C THR A 263 5.86 11.34 7.52
N ALA A 264 6.28 10.29 6.81
CA ALA A 264 7.68 9.90 6.72
C ALA A 264 8.54 11.04 6.13
N ARG A 265 8.02 11.80 5.16
CA ARG A 265 8.71 12.94 4.55
C ARG A 265 8.94 14.07 5.56
N ASN A 266 7.91 14.46 6.31
CA ASN A 266 8.00 15.51 7.32
C ASN A 266 8.96 15.12 8.44
N VAL A 267 8.88 13.87 8.93
CA VAL A 267 9.83 13.34 9.91
C VAL A 267 11.25 13.38 9.36
N ALA A 268 11.46 12.99 8.10
CA ALA A 268 12.79 13.00 7.50
C ALA A 268 13.42 14.39 7.43
N VAL A 269 12.62 15.40 7.07
CA VAL A 269 13.05 16.81 7.02
C VAL A 269 13.30 17.37 8.42
N GLN A 270 12.39 17.11 9.37
CA GLN A 270 12.51 17.60 10.75
C GLN A 270 13.70 16.99 11.47
N GLU A 271 13.88 15.68 11.37
CA GLU A 271 14.95 14.92 12.03
C GLU A 271 16.27 14.90 11.23
N GLN A 272 16.28 15.49 10.02
CA GLN A 272 17.42 15.46 9.09
C GLN A 272 17.96 14.05 8.80
N ARG A 273 17.06 13.04 8.83
CA ARG A 273 17.39 11.62 8.77
C ARG A 273 16.41 10.83 7.90
N ILE A 274 16.94 9.97 7.02
CA ILE A 274 16.13 9.15 6.11
C ILE A 274 15.48 7.98 6.88
N PRO A 275 14.17 7.71 6.68
CA PRO A 275 13.50 6.53 7.23
C PRO A 275 14.12 5.22 6.74
N LEU A 276 14.12 4.17 7.58
CA LEU A 276 14.74 2.89 7.25
C LEU A 276 14.17 2.25 5.98
N ALA A 277 12.85 2.34 5.76
CA ALA A 277 12.21 1.82 4.55
C ALA A 277 12.75 2.49 3.27
N LEU A 278 12.89 3.83 3.31
CA LEU A 278 13.45 4.60 2.20
C LEU A 278 14.95 4.32 2.00
N ALA A 279 15.70 4.14 3.09
CA ALA A 279 17.11 3.75 3.02
C ALA A 279 17.28 2.35 2.39
N THR A 280 16.40 1.40 2.68
CA THR A 280 16.41 0.06 2.06
C THR A 280 16.05 0.13 0.58
N LYS A 281 15.03 0.92 0.20
CA LYS A 281 14.68 1.18 -1.21
C LYS A 281 15.86 1.83 -1.96
N ALA A 282 16.53 2.81 -1.35
CA ALA A 282 17.67 3.50 -1.94
C ALA A 282 18.88 2.58 -2.18
N ARG A 283 19.19 1.64 -1.27
CA ARG A 283 20.26 0.64 -1.48
C ARG A 283 19.98 -0.26 -2.67
N ALA A 284 18.76 -0.79 -2.77
CA ALA A 284 18.37 -1.65 -3.87
C ALA A 284 18.38 -0.90 -5.21
N LEU A 285 17.91 0.35 -5.23
CA LEU A 285 17.98 1.23 -6.40
C LEU A 285 19.42 1.58 -6.80
N MET A 286 20.31 1.80 -5.84
CA MET A 286 21.73 2.08 -6.08
C MET A 286 22.43 0.87 -6.70
N GLN A 287 22.14 -0.33 -6.21
CA GLN A 287 22.66 -1.56 -6.81
C GLN A 287 22.13 -1.77 -8.23
N LEU A 288 20.84 -1.49 -8.46
CA LEU A 288 20.23 -1.56 -9.78
C LEU A 288 20.88 -0.57 -10.76
N ALA A 289 21.03 0.70 -10.34
CA ALA A 289 21.72 1.72 -11.12
C ALA A 289 23.15 1.30 -11.45
N ARG A 290 23.93 0.79 -10.48
CA ARG A 290 25.29 0.30 -10.71
C ARG A 290 25.34 -0.83 -11.75
N ALA A 291 24.38 -1.75 -11.71
CA ALA A 291 24.29 -2.85 -12.66
C ALA A 291 23.97 -2.37 -14.08
N ASN A 292 23.05 -1.42 -14.21
CA ASN A 292 22.72 -0.81 -15.49
C ASN A 292 23.94 -0.08 -16.05
N ARG A 293 24.63 0.75 -15.25
CA ARG A 293 25.84 1.46 -15.68
C ARG A 293 26.98 0.53 -16.10
N ALA A 294 27.13 -0.61 -15.43
CA ALA A 294 28.09 -1.63 -15.82
C ALA A 294 27.81 -2.16 -17.24
N LEU A 295 26.54 -2.50 -17.53
CA LEU A 295 26.10 -2.99 -18.84
C LEU A 295 26.09 -1.89 -19.91
N GLU A 296 25.68 -0.67 -19.58
CA GLU A 296 25.68 0.47 -20.50
C GLU A 296 27.06 0.74 -21.06
N GLY A 297 28.12 0.63 -20.26
CA GLY A 297 29.50 0.77 -20.73
C GLY A 297 29.95 -0.32 -21.72
N LEU A 298 29.20 -1.42 -21.86
CA LEU A 298 29.40 -2.38 -22.96
C LEU A 298 28.77 -1.90 -24.26
N TYR A 299 27.75 -1.02 -24.23
CA TYR A 299 26.97 -0.63 -25.40
C TYR A 299 27.17 0.82 -25.87
N LEU A 300 27.24 1.76 -24.94
CA LEU A 300 27.24 3.19 -25.19
C LEU A 300 28.67 3.75 -25.20
N GLN A 301 28.94 4.71 -26.09
CA GLN A 301 30.25 5.34 -26.18
C GLN A 301 30.41 6.41 -25.10
N GLY A 302 31.48 6.32 -24.29
CA GLY A 302 31.72 7.25 -23.18
C GLY A 302 30.93 6.93 -21.90
N ALA A 303 30.25 5.78 -21.83
CA ALA A 303 29.49 5.33 -20.66
C ALA A 303 30.29 4.42 -19.71
N TYR A 304 31.62 4.41 -19.80
CA TYR A 304 32.43 3.56 -18.95
C TYR A 304 32.21 3.88 -17.46
N SER A 305 32.06 2.84 -16.66
CA SER A 305 32.05 2.92 -15.20
C SER A 305 33.00 1.88 -14.61
N ASP A 306 33.41 2.05 -13.35
CA ASP A 306 34.18 1.05 -12.60
C ASP A 306 33.52 -0.35 -12.71
N GLY A 307 32.19 -0.40 -12.68
CA GLY A 307 31.40 -1.63 -12.84
C GLY A 307 31.49 -2.26 -14.22
N THR A 308 31.66 -1.47 -15.29
CA THR A 308 31.91 -1.98 -16.65
C THR A 308 33.23 -2.73 -16.70
N GLY A 309 34.27 -2.20 -16.07
CA GLY A 309 35.56 -2.88 -15.99
C GLY A 309 35.51 -4.17 -15.17
N GLU A 310 34.83 -4.15 -14.01
CA GLU A 310 34.57 -5.36 -13.21
C GLU A 310 33.85 -6.44 -14.03
N LEU A 311 32.83 -6.04 -14.79
CA LEU A 311 32.05 -6.93 -15.65
C LEU A 311 32.87 -7.52 -16.79
N VAL A 312 33.63 -6.69 -17.50
CA VAL A 312 34.49 -7.13 -18.61
C VAL A 312 35.51 -8.16 -18.10
N LEU A 313 36.19 -7.89 -16.99
CA LEU A 313 37.14 -8.84 -16.40
C LEU A 313 36.45 -10.14 -15.98
N ALA A 314 35.25 -10.06 -15.38
CA ALA A 314 34.49 -11.27 -14.99
C ALA A 314 34.08 -12.11 -16.21
N LEU A 315 33.69 -11.48 -17.32
CA LEU A 315 33.34 -12.17 -18.58
C LEU A 315 34.58 -12.77 -19.24
N LEU A 316 35.72 -12.07 -19.22
CA LEU A 316 36.99 -12.56 -19.77
C LEU A 316 37.45 -13.86 -19.10
N ARG A 317 37.22 -14.02 -17.78
CA ARG A 317 37.54 -15.29 -17.08
C ARG A 317 36.82 -16.50 -17.69
N ASN A 318 35.65 -16.29 -18.29
CA ASN A 318 34.84 -17.33 -18.90
C ASN A 318 34.97 -17.37 -20.44
N LEU A 319 35.78 -16.48 -21.03
CA LEU A 319 35.94 -16.41 -22.48
C LEU A 319 36.89 -17.54 -22.95
N PRO A 320 36.43 -18.46 -23.83
CA PRO A 320 37.28 -19.53 -24.33
C PRO A 320 38.49 -18.99 -25.08
N LYS A 321 39.66 -19.61 -24.87
CA LYS A 321 40.94 -19.26 -25.53
C LYS A 321 41.52 -17.89 -25.17
N TRP A 322 41.07 -17.28 -24.07
CA TRP A 322 41.76 -16.10 -23.54
C TRP A 322 43.21 -16.46 -23.11
N PRO A 323 44.24 -15.64 -23.39
CA PRO A 323 45.63 -16.01 -23.12
C PRO A 323 45.94 -16.09 -21.61
N GLU A 324 46.42 -17.26 -21.16
CA GLU A 324 46.81 -17.49 -19.75
C GLU A 324 47.95 -16.58 -19.27
N ARG A 325 48.79 -16.07 -20.19
CA ARG A 325 49.90 -15.16 -19.85
C ARG A 325 49.44 -13.79 -19.35
N LEU A 326 48.21 -13.38 -19.65
CA LEU A 326 47.69 -12.04 -19.37
C LEU A 326 46.91 -12.05 -18.04
N ASN A 327 47.59 -11.70 -16.94
CA ASN A 327 46.91 -11.50 -15.66
C ASN A 327 46.58 -10.01 -15.46
N LEU A 328 45.33 -9.64 -15.70
CA LEU A 328 44.91 -8.23 -15.70
C LEU A 328 44.45 -7.78 -14.30
N GLU A 329 44.92 -6.62 -13.86
CA GLU A 329 44.44 -5.91 -12.67
C GLU A 329 43.79 -4.59 -13.07
N LEU A 330 42.54 -4.36 -12.68
CA LEU A 330 41.87 -3.08 -12.88
C LEU A 330 41.97 -2.23 -11.60
N ARG A 331 42.50 -1.02 -11.71
CA ARG A 331 42.69 -0.10 -10.56
C ARG A 331 42.08 1.27 -10.81
N LYS A 332 41.62 1.89 -9.72
CA LYS A 332 40.96 3.19 -9.75
C LYS A 332 41.96 4.35 -9.67
N GLY A 333 41.95 5.22 -10.69
CA GLY A 333 42.61 6.53 -10.69
C GLY A 333 44.12 6.49 -10.96
N THR A 334 44.86 5.61 -10.30
CA THR A 334 46.32 5.44 -10.47
C THR A 334 46.71 3.97 -10.52
N GLU A 335 47.93 3.68 -10.98
CA GLU A 335 48.54 2.34 -11.03
C GLU A 335 48.68 1.70 -9.64
N SER A 336 48.80 2.53 -8.61
CA SER A 336 48.84 2.16 -7.19
C SER A 336 47.47 2.30 -6.49
N GLY A 337 46.42 2.63 -7.24
CA GLY A 337 45.09 2.90 -6.72
C GLY A 337 44.36 1.66 -6.20
N ARG A 338 43.14 1.88 -5.67
CA ARG A 338 42.27 0.81 -5.15
C ARG A 338 42.00 -0.23 -6.24
N LEU A 339 42.24 -1.51 -5.92
CA LEU A 339 41.91 -2.64 -6.79
C LEU A 339 40.40 -2.75 -6.95
N LEU A 340 39.92 -2.74 -8.19
CA LEU A 340 38.51 -2.90 -8.55
C LEU A 340 38.21 -4.36 -8.92
N ALA A 341 39.01 -4.94 -9.81
CA ALA A 341 38.88 -6.33 -10.23
C ALA A 341 40.24 -6.90 -10.64
N GLN A 342 40.38 -8.22 -10.57
CA GLN A 342 41.55 -8.96 -11.02
C GLN A 342 41.10 -10.20 -11.80
N LEU A 343 41.79 -10.51 -12.89
CA LEU A 343 41.45 -11.65 -13.74
C LEU A 343 41.76 -12.97 -13.02
N ASP A 344 43.01 -13.16 -12.58
CA ASP A 344 43.44 -14.34 -11.82
C ASP A 344 44.20 -13.92 -10.53
N PRO A 345 43.53 -13.97 -9.35
CA PRO A 345 44.16 -13.70 -8.07
C PRO A 345 45.30 -14.64 -7.68
N GLN A 346 45.33 -15.87 -8.23
CA GLN A 346 46.35 -16.88 -7.93
C GLN A 346 47.55 -16.84 -8.90
N GLY A 347 47.46 -16.05 -9.97
CA GLY A 347 48.49 -15.92 -10.99
C GLY A 347 49.76 -15.21 -10.49
N LEU A 348 50.88 -15.46 -11.19
CA LEU A 348 52.20 -14.89 -10.85
C LEU A 348 52.18 -13.35 -10.87
N ALA A 349 52.82 -12.74 -9.86
CA ALA A 349 52.85 -11.28 -9.73
C ALA A 349 53.64 -10.57 -10.85
N SER A 350 54.63 -11.25 -11.43
CA SER A 350 55.48 -10.72 -12.50
C SER A 350 54.79 -10.68 -13.87
N SER A 351 53.64 -11.34 -14.06
CA SER A 351 52.87 -11.33 -15.30
C SER A 351 51.64 -10.41 -15.24
N ARG A 352 51.64 -9.46 -14.28
CA ARG A 352 50.52 -8.55 -14.06
C ARG A 352 50.60 -7.35 -14.98
N THR A 353 49.47 -7.03 -15.59
CA THR A 353 49.27 -5.78 -16.32
C THR A 353 48.17 -4.99 -15.65
N VAL A 354 48.46 -3.77 -15.25
CA VAL A 354 47.52 -2.89 -14.54
C VAL A 354 46.83 -1.98 -15.54
N LEU A 355 45.50 -2.02 -15.57
CA LEU A 355 44.63 -1.13 -16.33
C LEU A 355 44.13 -0.03 -15.41
N VAL A 356 44.30 1.22 -15.83
CA VAL A 356 43.82 2.40 -15.11
C VAL A 356 43.01 3.27 -16.06
N TYR A 357 41.78 3.59 -15.67
CA TYR A 357 40.95 4.55 -16.40
C TYR A 357 41.15 5.97 -15.85
N ARG A 358 41.60 6.90 -16.70
CA ARG A 358 41.85 8.31 -16.35
C ARG A 358 41.69 9.19 -17.58
N GLU A 359 41.14 10.41 -17.40
CA GLU A 359 40.99 11.40 -18.48
C GLU A 359 40.25 10.85 -19.71
N GLY A 360 39.20 10.04 -19.49
CA GLY A 360 38.37 9.51 -20.57
C GLY A 360 38.91 8.26 -21.27
N GLY A 361 40.12 7.77 -20.94
CA GLY A 361 40.74 6.61 -21.59
C GLY A 361 41.48 5.66 -20.64
N PHE A 362 41.91 4.52 -21.19
CA PHE A 362 42.70 3.52 -20.46
C PHE A 362 44.20 3.71 -20.68
N ARG A 363 44.96 3.63 -19.58
CA ARG A 363 46.43 3.53 -19.57
C ARG A 363 46.84 2.17 -19.00
N LEU A 364 47.96 1.67 -19.51
CA LEU A 364 48.47 0.33 -19.23
C LEU A 364 49.81 0.43 -18.51
N TYR A 365 49.96 -0.30 -17.40
CA TYR A 365 51.20 -0.36 -16.64
C TYR A 365 51.67 -1.80 -16.45
N ASP A 366 52.97 -2.00 -16.35
CA ASP A 366 53.55 -3.29 -15.98
C ASP A 366 53.43 -3.57 -14.47
N ALA A 367 53.97 -4.73 -14.03
CA ALA A 367 53.95 -5.15 -12.63
C ALA A 367 54.81 -4.25 -11.70
N GLN A 368 55.70 -3.42 -12.27
CA GLN A 368 56.55 -2.48 -11.55
C GLN A 368 55.95 -1.07 -11.50
N GLY A 369 54.80 -0.84 -12.16
CA GLY A 369 54.12 0.45 -12.24
C GLY A 369 54.68 1.38 -13.30
N LEU A 370 55.46 0.87 -14.27
CA LEU A 370 55.92 1.64 -15.42
C LEU A 370 54.86 1.58 -16.53
N GLU A 371 54.57 2.73 -17.13
CA GLU A 371 53.60 2.84 -18.23
C GLU A 371 54.14 2.10 -19.47
N LEU A 372 53.31 1.26 -20.06
CA LEU A 372 53.66 0.50 -21.26
C LEU A 372 53.60 1.42 -22.50
N GLU A 373 54.64 1.43 -23.33
CA GLU A 373 54.67 2.13 -24.63
C GLU A 373 53.83 1.39 -25.70
N THR A 374 52.57 1.08 -25.39
CA THR A 374 51.65 0.43 -26.32
C THR A 374 50.64 1.46 -26.81
N GLU A 375 50.60 1.71 -28.12
CA GLU A 375 49.61 2.60 -28.71
C GLU A 375 48.20 1.99 -28.59
N VAL A 376 47.39 2.52 -27.68
CA VAL A 376 45.96 2.24 -27.60
C VAL A 376 45.27 3.16 -28.61
N ALA A 377 44.71 2.58 -29.67
CA ALA A 377 44.02 3.32 -30.72
C ALA A 377 42.86 4.16 -30.13
N GLU A 378 42.69 5.37 -30.65
CA GLU A 378 41.55 6.21 -30.30
C GLU A 378 40.30 5.73 -31.05
N PRO A 379 39.13 5.61 -30.39
CA PRO A 379 38.85 5.95 -28.99
C PRO A 379 39.28 4.84 -28.02
N ALA A 380 40.07 5.20 -26.99
CA ALA A 380 40.69 4.28 -26.02
C ALA A 380 39.70 3.61 -25.04
N SER A 381 38.80 2.77 -25.56
CA SER A 381 37.89 1.96 -24.73
C SER A 381 38.64 0.83 -24.01
N ILE A 382 37.97 0.16 -23.07
CA ILE A 382 38.54 -1.03 -22.42
C ILE A 382 38.85 -2.12 -23.45
N PHE A 383 38.07 -2.23 -24.53
CA PHE A 383 38.29 -3.25 -25.57
C PHE A 383 39.53 -2.94 -26.39
N ASP A 384 39.79 -1.67 -26.69
CA ASP A 384 41.00 -1.23 -27.39
C ASP A 384 42.25 -1.47 -26.53
N ALA A 385 42.15 -1.17 -25.23
CA ALA A 385 43.21 -1.47 -24.26
C ALA A 385 43.49 -2.98 -24.16
N LEU A 386 42.45 -3.82 -24.18
CA LEU A 386 42.60 -5.28 -24.19
C LEU A 386 43.23 -5.76 -25.50
N LEU A 387 42.83 -5.21 -26.65
CA LEU A 387 43.42 -5.55 -27.94
C LEU A 387 44.89 -5.19 -28.04
N ALA A 388 45.29 -4.05 -27.48
CA ALA A 388 46.67 -3.59 -27.43
C ALA A 388 47.59 -4.62 -26.73
N LEU A 389 47.05 -5.40 -25.78
CA LEU A 389 47.76 -6.45 -25.06
C LEU A 389 47.85 -7.81 -25.81
N LEU A 390 47.03 -8.01 -26.85
CA LEU A 390 46.94 -9.26 -27.60
C LEU A 390 47.89 -9.27 -28.80
N SER A 391 48.67 -10.35 -28.92
CA SER A 391 49.52 -10.61 -30.09
C SER A 391 48.70 -11.01 -31.33
N PRO A 392 49.22 -10.85 -32.56
CA PRO A 392 48.50 -11.23 -33.78
C PRO A 392 48.02 -12.69 -33.80
N THR A 393 48.78 -13.61 -33.20
CA THR A 393 48.39 -15.03 -33.09
C THR A 393 47.24 -15.23 -32.11
N GLU A 394 47.22 -14.49 -30.99
CA GLU A 394 46.14 -14.56 -29.99
C GLU A 394 44.85 -13.94 -30.53
N ARG A 395 44.94 -12.81 -31.24
CA ARG A 395 43.80 -12.20 -31.95
C ARG A 395 43.17 -13.20 -32.94
N THR A 396 44.01 -13.90 -33.70
CA THR A 396 43.56 -14.95 -34.63
C THR A 396 42.88 -16.12 -33.89
N ALA A 397 43.42 -16.54 -32.74
CA ALA A 397 42.86 -17.63 -31.94
C ALA A 397 41.47 -17.30 -31.34
N LEU A 398 41.25 -16.02 -31.02
CA LEU A 398 39.98 -15.45 -30.57
C LEU A 398 39.03 -15.08 -31.72
N ALA A 399 39.42 -15.36 -32.98
CA ALA A 399 38.67 -15.01 -34.18
C ALA A 399 38.38 -13.50 -34.32
N LEU A 400 39.35 -12.66 -33.94
CA LEU A 400 39.31 -11.20 -34.08
C LEU A 400 40.03 -10.79 -35.38
N THR A 401 39.29 -10.21 -36.34
CA THR A 401 39.86 -9.69 -37.60
C THR A 401 40.50 -8.31 -37.40
N GLN A 402 41.38 -7.87 -38.31
CA GLN A 402 42.02 -6.55 -38.19
C GLN A 402 41.01 -5.39 -38.29
N ASP A 403 40.01 -5.51 -39.16
CA ASP A 403 38.91 -4.56 -39.23
C ASP A 403 37.92 -4.84 -38.09
N ASP A 404 37.67 -3.82 -37.26
CA ASP A 404 36.66 -3.82 -36.18
C ASP A 404 36.86 -4.84 -35.04
N ALA A 405 38.12 -5.21 -34.75
CA ALA A 405 38.47 -6.16 -33.69
C ALA A 405 37.84 -5.84 -32.32
N ALA A 406 37.73 -4.54 -32.00
CA ALA A 406 37.27 -4.08 -30.68
C ALA A 406 35.78 -4.36 -30.50
N GLN A 407 35.00 -4.08 -31.55
CA GLN A 407 33.58 -4.38 -31.59
C GLN A 407 33.32 -5.89 -31.60
N GLN A 408 34.15 -6.69 -32.27
CA GLN A 408 34.05 -8.15 -32.25
C GLN A 408 34.28 -8.71 -30.84
N LEU A 409 35.33 -8.27 -30.14
CA LEU A 409 35.59 -8.69 -28.76
C LEU A 409 34.44 -8.28 -27.84
N ARG A 410 33.94 -7.04 -27.99
CA ARG A 410 32.77 -6.54 -27.27
C ARG A 410 31.52 -7.40 -27.52
N ASN A 411 31.24 -7.77 -28.77
CA ASN A 411 30.10 -8.62 -29.11
C ASN A 411 30.23 -10.04 -28.53
N GLN A 412 31.43 -10.62 -28.55
CA GLN A 412 31.69 -11.93 -27.93
C GLN A 412 31.46 -11.89 -26.41
N LEU A 413 31.91 -10.84 -25.73
CA LEU A 413 31.71 -10.67 -24.29
C LEU A 413 30.23 -10.40 -23.96
N ALA A 414 29.55 -9.57 -24.75
CA ALA A 414 28.12 -9.31 -24.60
C ALA A 414 27.26 -10.57 -24.78
N ALA A 415 27.65 -11.48 -25.68
CA ALA A 415 26.99 -12.77 -25.85
C ALA A 415 27.14 -13.71 -24.63
N GLY A 416 28.18 -13.50 -23.80
CA GLY A 416 28.39 -14.23 -22.55
C GLY A 416 27.59 -13.73 -21.35
N LEU A 417 26.78 -12.68 -21.52
CA LEU A 417 25.98 -12.10 -20.44
C LEU A 417 24.85 -13.04 -20.00
N PRO A 418 24.61 -13.21 -18.69
CA PRO A 418 23.49 -14.01 -18.20
C PRO A 418 22.14 -13.40 -18.57
N SER A 419 21.15 -14.25 -18.88
CA SER A 419 19.77 -13.83 -19.19
C SER A 419 18.99 -13.32 -17.97
N GLN A 420 19.34 -13.80 -16.77
CA GLN A 420 18.70 -13.38 -15.52
C GLN A 420 19.64 -12.49 -14.69
N ARG A 421 19.09 -11.40 -14.14
CA ARG A 421 19.84 -10.42 -13.35
C ARG A 421 20.49 -11.00 -12.09
N LYS A 422 19.84 -11.98 -11.45
CA LYS A 422 20.41 -12.73 -10.31
C LYS A 422 21.76 -13.37 -10.65
N ASN A 423 21.90 -13.89 -11.87
CA ASN A 423 23.13 -14.53 -12.33
C ASN A 423 24.22 -13.50 -12.65
N LEU A 424 23.86 -12.30 -13.11
CA LEU A 424 24.79 -11.18 -13.26
C LEU A 424 25.39 -10.78 -11.90
N PHE A 425 24.56 -10.69 -10.85
CA PHE A 425 25.06 -10.39 -9.51
C PHE A 425 25.97 -11.48 -8.96
N ASN A 426 25.63 -12.75 -9.20
CA ASN A 426 26.50 -13.88 -8.83
C ASN A 426 27.85 -13.83 -9.58
N LEU A 427 27.84 -13.52 -10.87
CA LEU A 427 29.06 -13.39 -11.68
C LEU A 427 30.00 -12.30 -11.14
N LEU A 428 29.43 -11.19 -10.66
CA LEU A 428 30.17 -10.06 -10.09
C LEU A 428 30.50 -10.23 -8.59
N GLY A 429 30.01 -11.29 -7.95
CA GLY A 429 30.16 -11.49 -6.50
C GLY A 429 29.37 -10.48 -5.65
N TRP A 430 28.32 -9.87 -6.21
CA TRP A 430 27.47 -8.91 -5.51
C TRP A 430 26.37 -9.64 -4.72
N ARG A 431 25.95 -9.10 -3.57
CA ARG A 431 24.83 -9.66 -2.79
C ARG A 431 23.52 -9.47 -3.56
N ASN A 432 22.66 -10.49 -3.62
CA ASN A 432 21.30 -10.32 -4.11
C ASN A 432 20.46 -9.60 -3.03
N GLU A 433 20.24 -8.29 -3.18
CA GLU A 433 19.23 -7.59 -2.38
C GLU A 433 17.82 -7.98 -2.86
N THR A 434 16.84 -7.95 -1.96
CA THR A 434 15.43 -8.17 -2.32
C THR A 434 14.99 -7.13 -3.35
N PRO A 435 14.32 -7.53 -4.44
CA PRO A 435 13.82 -6.59 -5.43
C PRO A 435 12.91 -5.55 -4.76
N TRP A 436 13.20 -4.26 -4.96
CA TRP A 436 12.32 -3.18 -4.51
C TRP A 436 11.12 -2.99 -5.46
N PHE A 437 11.27 -3.44 -6.72
CA PHE A 437 10.26 -3.38 -7.76
C PHE A 437 9.51 -4.71 -7.83
N ASN A 438 8.19 -4.67 -7.63
CA ASN A 438 7.29 -5.79 -7.89
C ASN A 438 6.84 -5.69 -9.35
N PRO A 439 7.27 -6.58 -10.27
CA PRO A 439 6.93 -6.52 -11.70
C PRO A 439 5.44 -6.74 -11.99
N GLY A 440 4.59 -6.87 -10.97
CA GLY A 440 3.21 -7.30 -11.08
C GLY A 440 3.09 -8.77 -10.68
N PHE A 441 1.84 -9.26 -10.60
CA PHE A 441 1.55 -10.64 -10.25
C PHE A 441 2.27 -11.58 -11.23
N ARG A 442 3.21 -12.38 -10.72
CA ARG A 442 3.85 -13.45 -11.48
C ARG A 442 3.01 -14.71 -11.34
N LEU A 443 2.64 -15.32 -12.46
CA LEU A 443 2.03 -16.64 -12.46
C LEU A 443 3.04 -17.66 -11.92
N PRO A 444 2.56 -18.80 -11.38
CA PRO A 444 3.42 -19.88 -10.88
C PRO A 444 4.44 -20.41 -11.91
N ASP A 445 4.19 -20.22 -13.20
CA ASP A 445 5.08 -20.60 -14.30
C ASP A 445 6.16 -19.55 -14.65
N GLY A 446 6.21 -18.43 -13.90
CA GLY A 446 7.21 -17.37 -14.06
C GLY A 446 6.83 -16.25 -15.02
N ARG A 447 5.68 -16.33 -15.72
CA ARG A 447 5.17 -15.25 -16.57
C ARG A 447 4.69 -14.06 -15.74
N VAL A 448 4.90 -12.86 -16.24
CA VAL A 448 4.34 -11.62 -15.66
C VAL A 448 2.96 -11.37 -16.27
N GLY A 449 1.91 -11.32 -15.44
CA GLY A 449 0.54 -11.06 -15.90
C GLY A 449 -0.29 -12.32 -16.21
N TYR A 450 -1.31 -12.19 -17.06
CA TYR A 450 -2.38 -13.18 -17.26
C TYR A 450 -2.00 -14.43 -18.08
N SER A 451 -2.70 -15.54 -17.86
CA SER A 451 -2.55 -16.77 -18.65
C SER A 451 -2.98 -16.56 -20.11
N LEU A 452 -2.10 -16.89 -21.06
CA LEU A 452 -2.35 -16.81 -22.50
C LEU A 452 -3.41 -17.84 -22.94
N GLY A 453 -4.67 -17.42 -23.06
CA GLY A 453 -5.77 -18.21 -23.61
C GLY A 453 -5.77 -18.22 -25.15
N GLY A 454 -5.65 -19.43 -25.73
CA GLY A 454 -5.59 -19.69 -27.17
C GLY A 454 -6.88 -19.42 -27.97
N ARG A 455 -6.73 -19.49 -29.30
CA ARG A 455 -7.75 -19.24 -30.34
C ARG A 455 -8.87 -20.28 -30.36
N VAL A 456 -10.14 -19.83 -30.43
CA VAL A 456 -11.29 -20.61 -30.93
C VAL A 456 -12.24 -19.68 -31.73
N PRO A 457 -12.88 -20.09 -32.84
CA PRO A 457 -13.64 -19.19 -33.71
C PRO A 457 -15.16 -19.15 -33.43
N GLY A 458 -15.77 -17.96 -33.60
CA GLY A 458 -17.09 -17.81 -34.23
C GLY A 458 -18.26 -17.34 -33.36
N ARG A 459 -18.30 -17.63 -32.05
CA ARG A 459 -19.30 -17.06 -31.12
C ARG A 459 -18.71 -16.24 -29.98
N GLU A 460 -17.39 -16.29 -29.81
CA GLU A 460 -16.66 -15.67 -28.70
C GLU A 460 -16.11 -14.28 -29.00
N TYR A 461 -16.24 -13.75 -30.22
CA TYR A 461 -15.64 -12.44 -30.56
C TYR A 461 -16.26 -11.29 -29.74
N SER A 462 -17.58 -11.28 -29.58
CA SER A 462 -18.29 -10.29 -28.74
C SER A 462 -18.00 -10.47 -27.24
N ALA A 463 -17.93 -11.70 -26.75
CA ALA A 463 -17.61 -12.00 -25.36
C ALA A 463 -16.14 -11.69 -25.02
N ARG A 464 -15.22 -11.90 -25.97
CA ARG A 464 -13.80 -11.55 -25.84
C ARG A 464 -13.60 -10.04 -25.87
N THR A 465 -14.22 -9.32 -26.80
CA THR A 465 -14.22 -7.84 -26.82
C THR A 465 -14.79 -7.24 -25.54
N LEU A 466 -15.87 -7.79 -24.98
CA LEU A 466 -16.41 -7.35 -23.69
C LEU A 466 -15.40 -7.54 -22.56
N ARG A 467 -14.78 -8.71 -22.44
CA ARG A 467 -13.73 -8.99 -21.45
C ARG A 467 -12.53 -8.05 -21.61
N ASP A 468 -12.10 -7.79 -22.84
CA ASP A 468 -10.97 -6.89 -23.12
C ASP A 468 -11.28 -5.44 -22.72
N ARG A 469 -12.49 -4.96 -23.00
CA ARG A 469 -12.92 -3.62 -22.57
C ARG A 469 -13.07 -3.51 -21.05
N VAL A 470 -13.52 -4.58 -20.37
CA VAL A 470 -13.51 -4.68 -18.90
C VAL A 470 -12.08 -4.59 -18.35
N ARG A 471 -11.11 -5.30 -18.95
CA ARG A 471 -9.69 -5.24 -18.56
C ARG A 471 -9.11 -3.85 -18.70
N VAL A 472 -9.45 -3.12 -19.77
CA VAL A 472 -9.00 -1.75 -19.98
C VAL A 472 -9.61 -0.79 -18.95
N LEU A 473 -10.86 -1.04 -18.55
CA LEU A 473 -11.58 -0.21 -17.59
C LEU A 473 -11.14 -0.47 -16.14
N TYR A 474 -10.85 -1.74 -15.80
CA TYR A 474 -10.43 -2.22 -14.48
C TYR A 474 -9.11 -2.99 -14.57
N PRO A 475 -7.96 -2.32 -14.71
CA PRO A 475 -6.68 -2.98 -14.95
C PRO A 475 -6.18 -3.80 -13.75
N GLY A 476 -6.73 -3.58 -12.54
CA GLY A 476 -6.45 -4.37 -11.34
C GLY A 476 -7.22 -5.69 -11.21
N PHE A 477 -8.16 -5.99 -12.12
CA PHE A 477 -8.94 -7.24 -12.04
C PHE A 477 -8.12 -8.46 -12.47
N ASN A 478 -8.13 -9.52 -11.67
CA ASN A 478 -7.69 -10.85 -12.10
C ASN A 478 -8.74 -11.54 -12.98
N GLU A 479 -8.40 -12.68 -13.62
CA GLU A 479 -9.33 -13.38 -14.53
C GLU A 479 -10.65 -13.79 -13.85
N ALA A 480 -10.60 -14.25 -12.60
CA ALA A 480 -11.81 -14.61 -11.86
C ALA A 480 -12.70 -13.38 -11.64
N GLN A 481 -12.12 -12.21 -11.40
CA GLN A 481 -12.83 -10.94 -11.25
C GLN A 481 -13.38 -10.43 -12.59
N VAL A 482 -12.61 -10.51 -13.68
CA VAL A 482 -13.10 -10.18 -15.04
C VAL A 482 -14.27 -11.08 -15.41
N GLU A 483 -14.16 -12.38 -15.19
CA GLU A 483 -15.23 -13.33 -15.50
C GLU A 483 -16.44 -13.11 -14.57
N SER A 484 -16.24 -12.88 -13.28
CA SER A 484 -17.32 -12.55 -12.35
C SER A 484 -18.03 -11.24 -12.71
N PHE A 485 -17.29 -10.25 -13.22
CA PHE A 485 -17.87 -8.99 -13.70
C PHE A 485 -18.63 -9.21 -15.01
N PHE A 486 -18.06 -9.96 -15.95
CA PHE A 486 -18.70 -10.33 -17.21
C PHE A 486 -19.98 -11.13 -17.00
N GLN A 487 -19.98 -12.12 -16.10
CA GLN A 487 -21.17 -12.89 -15.75
C GLN A 487 -22.24 -12.02 -15.10
N ARG A 488 -21.87 -11.02 -14.29
CA ARG A 488 -22.82 -10.02 -13.78
C ARG A 488 -23.45 -9.20 -14.90
N LEU A 489 -22.64 -8.69 -15.85
CA LEU A 489 -23.16 -7.97 -17.02
C LEU A 489 -24.12 -8.81 -17.86
N LEU A 490 -23.92 -10.13 -17.94
CA LEU A 490 -24.83 -11.05 -18.65
C LEU A 490 -26.15 -11.29 -17.91
N GLN A 491 -26.16 -11.14 -16.59
CA GLN A 491 -27.34 -11.35 -15.74
C GLN A 491 -28.21 -10.09 -15.61
N GLU A 492 -27.65 -8.91 -15.91
CA GLU A 492 -28.39 -7.65 -15.89
C GLU A 492 -29.36 -7.51 -17.07
N PRO A 493 -30.55 -6.94 -16.86
CA PRO A 493 -31.55 -6.79 -17.91
C PRO A 493 -31.12 -5.75 -18.96
N GLY A 494 -30.80 -6.19 -20.17
CA GLY A 494 -30.47 -5.35 -21.32
C GLY A 494 -29.28 -5.90 -22.10
N SER A 495 -28.67 -5.08 -22.95
CA SER A 495 -27.44 -5.49 -23.65
C SER A 495 -26.23 -5.36 -22.71
N PRO A 496 -25.39 -6.40 -22.54
CA PRO A 496 -24.15 -6.32 -21.76
C PRO A 496 -23.20 -5.21 -22.25
N PHE A 497 -23.25 -4.89 -23.55
CA PHE A 497 -22.49 -3.78 -24.12
C PHE A 497 -23.00 -2.42 -23.67
N ASP A 498 -24.31 -2.24 -23.50
CA ASP A 498 -24.87 -0.95 -23.08
C ASP A 498 -24.47 -0.64 -21.64
N HIS A 499 -24.48 -1.65 -20.77
CA HIS A 499 -24.02 -1.56 -19.37
C HIS A 499 -22.51 -1.27 -19.31
N LEU A 500 -21.69 -1.96 -20.13
CA LEU A 500 -20.26 -1.67 -20.19
C LEU A 500 -19.97 -0.25 -20.70
N ILE A 501 -20.69 0.22 -21.72
CA ILE A 501 -20.59 1.60 -22.22
C ILE A 501 -20.98 2.60 -21.13
N GLU A 502 -21.97 2.29 -20.29
CA GLU A 502 -22.35 3.11 -19.15
C GLU A 502 -21.21 3.24 -18.13
N HIS A 503 -20.56 2.13 -17.76
CA HIS A 503 -19.38 2.16 -16.89
C HIS A 503 -18.23 2.96 -17.53
N GLU A 504 -17.98 2.83 -18.82
CA GLU A 504 -16.94 3.60 -19.51
C GLU A 504 -17.26 5.10 -19.56
N ARG A 505 -18.54 5.47 -19.75
CA ARG A 505 -19.01 6.86 -19.69
C ARG A 505 -18.86 7.43 -18.29
N ASN A 506 -19.20 6.65 -17.26
CA ASN A 506 -19.04 7.01 -15.85
C ASN A 506 -17.57 7.35 -15.53
N TYR A 507 -16.62 6.47 -15.90
CA TYR A 507 -15.19 6.74 -15.74
C TYR A 507 -14.73 7.97 -16.51
N ALA A 508 -15.18 8.14 -17.76
CA ALA A 508 -14.81 9.27 -18.59
C ALA A 508 -15.33 10.61 -18.05
N GLN A 509 -16.47 10.62 -17.35
CA GLN A 509 -16.98 11.81 -16.67
C GLN A 509 -16.15 12.14 -15.42
N LEU A 510 -15.78 11.13 -14.61
CA LEU A 510 -14.87 11.30 -13.48
C LEU A 510 -13.53 11.87 -13.94
N ASP A 511 -12.89 11.24 -14.93
CA ASP A 511 -11.58 11.67 -15.41
C ASP A 511 -11.58 13.10 -15.96
N ARG A 512 -12.60 13.47 -16.74
CA ARG A 512 -12.77 14.86 -17.22
C ARG A 512 -12.96 15.87 -16.08
N ALA A 513 -13.75 15.53 -15.07
CA ALA A 513 -13.99 16.40 -13.91
C ALA A 513 -12.69 16.64 -13.12
N LEU A 514 -11.92 15.58 -12.90
CA LEU A 514 -10.64 15.63 -12.20
C LEU A 514 -9.57 16.40 -12.99
N ASN A 515 -9.45 16.17 -14.30
CA ASN A 515 -8.52 16.89 -15.16
C ASN A 515 -8.82 18.39 -15.18
N ARG A 516 -10.10 18.77 -15.31
CA ARG A 516 -10.54 20.16 -15.25
C ARG A 516 -10.20 20.79 -13.90
N TRP A 517 -10.50 20.11 -12.80
CA TRP A 517 -10.20 20.59 -11.44
C TRP A 517 -8.71 20.79 -11.19
N GLY A 518 -7.87 19.84 -11.62
CA GLY A 518 -6.40 19.96 -11.55
C GLY A 518 -5.86 21.16 -12.34
N ALA A 519 -6.49 21.49 -13.48
CA ALA A 519 -6.10 22.62 -14.32
C ALA A 519 -6.51 24.00 -13.79
N THR A 520 -7.41 24.09 -12.79
CA THR A 520 -7.91 25.39 -12.27
C THR A 520 -6.86 26.21 -11.50
N THR A 521 -5.72 25.62 -11.12
CA THR A 521 -4.67 26.32 -10.37
C THR A 521 -3.41 26.55 -11.21
N THR A 522 -2.82 27.74 -11.08
CA THR A 522 -1.53 28.11 -11.65
C THR A 522 -0.35 27.78 -10.72
N ASP A 523 -0.61 27.56 -9.42
CA ASP A 523 0.40 27.13 -8.44
C ASP A 523 0.85 25.69 -8.74
N ARG A 524 2.14 25.53 -9.02
CA ARG A 524 2.75 24.23 -9.39
C ARG A 524 2.66 23.21 -8.26
N THR A 525 2.86 23.62 -7.02
CA THR A 525 2.82 22.73 -5.84
C THR A 525 1.40 22.24 -5.61
N LEU A 526 0.43 23.15 -5.64
CA LEU A 526 -0.97 22.79 -5.50
C LEU A 526 -1.46 21.93 -6.68
N ARG A 527 -1.01 22.21 -7.90
CA ARG A 527 -1.33 21.40 -9.09
C ARG A 527 -0.85 19.96 -8.93
N TYR A 528 0.39 19.77 -8.49
CA TYR A 528 0.96 18.44 -8.23
C TYR A 528 0.15 17.68 -7.17
N GLN A 529 -0.18 18.33 -6.04
CA GLN A 529 -1.00 17.72 -4.99
C GLN A 529 -2.40 17.32 -5.48
N ARG A 530 -3.04 18.17 -6.30
CA ARG A 530 -4.33 17.86 -6.91
C ARG A 530 -4.25 16.72 -7.91
N GLN A 531 -3.17 16.63 -8.70
CA GLN A 531 -2.97 15.51 -9.62
C GLN A 531 -2.82 14.18 -8.88
N HIS A 532 -2.08 14.16 -7.77
CA HIS A 532 -1.98 12.99 -6.90
C HIS A 532 -3.33 12.59 -6.30
N PHE A 533 -4.08 13.55 -5.76
CA PHE A 533 -5.44 13.30 -5.27
C PHE A 533 -6.34 12.71 -6.36
N ALA A 534 -6.30 13.28 -7.56
CA ALA A 534 -7.07 12.81 -8.70
C ALA A 534 -6.70 11.37 -9.08
N GLU A 535 -5.42 11.02 -9.05
CA GLU A 535 -4.97 9.66 -9.37
C GLU A 535 -5.45 8.64 -8.37
N GLN A 536 -5.38 8.94 -7.07
CA GLN A 536 -5.91 8.03 -6.05
C GLN A 536 -7.42 7.83 -6.19
N LEU A 537 -8.17 8.87 -6.59
CA LEU A 537 -9.60 8.73 -6.84
C LEU A 537 -9.90 7.90 -8.10
N ARG A 538 -9.09 8.01 -9.17
CA ARG A 538 -9.20 7.13 -10.35
C ARG A 538 -8.94 5.68 -9.98
N ARG A 539 -7.90 5.42 -9.20
CA ARG A 539 -7.56 4.07 -8.69
C ARG A 539 -8.71 3.51 -7.85
N ALA A 540 -9.26 4.33 -6.94
CA ALA A 540 -10.43 3.95 -6.16
C ALA A 540 -11.62 3.59 -7.04
N TRP A 541 -11.94 4.40 -8.06
CA TRP A 541 -13.00 4.08 -9.02
C TRP A 541 -12.75 2.76 -9.75
N ARG A 542 -11.49 2.50 -10.14
CA ARG A 542 -11.05 1.28 -10.82
C ARG A 542 -10.92 0.05 -9.89
N LEU A 543 -11.35 0.16 -8.63
CA LEU A 543 -11.29 -0.91 -7.63
C LEU A 543 -9.85 -1.31 -7.26
N GLU A 544 -8.92 -0.37 -7.39
CA GLU A 544 -7.51 -0.53 -7.01
C GLU A 544 -7.28 0.09 -5.63
N GLY A 545 -7.30 -0.71 -4.58
CA GLY A 545 -6.96 -0.26 -3.22
C GLY A 545 -7.31 -1.30 -2.15
N GLU A 546 -7.23 -0.89 -0.89
CA GLU A 546 -7.45 -1.78 0.25
C GLU A 546 -8.92 -2.17 0.38
N VAL A 547 -9.16 -3.47 0.43
CA VAL A 547 -10.48 -4.04 0.70
C VAL A 547 -10.52 -4.39 2.18
N ASP A 548 -11.47 -3.81 2.91
CA ASP A 548 -11.63 -4.12 4.33
C ASP A 548 -12.32 -5.49 4.47
N ALA A 549 -11.59 -6.46 5.03
CA ALA A 549 -12.09 -7.81 5.27
C ALA A 549 -12.85 -7.95 6.61
N SER A 550 -13.03 -6.86 7.35
CA SER A 550 -13.52 -6.89 8.74
C SER A 550 -15.04 -7.05 8.90
N GLU A 551 -15.85 -6.95 7.84
CA GLU A 551 -17.28 -7.25 7.93
C GLU A 551 -17.61 -8.66 7.39
N ALA A 552 -17.80 -9.59 8.33
CA ALA A 552 -18.46 -10.87 8.09
C ALA A 552 -19.92 -10.65 7.66
N GLY A 553 -20.15 -10.35 6.37
CA GLY A 553 -21.48 -10.01 5.88
C GLY A 553 -21.57 -9.50 4.44
N ASN A 554 -21.18 -10.33 3.46
CA ASN A 554 -21.69 -10.36 2.07
C ASN A 554 -21.45 -9.17 1.10
N ARG A 555 -20.48 -8.26 1.32
CA ARG A 555 -19.81 -7.48 0.26
C ARG A 555 -18.64 -6.72 0.87
N ALA A 556 -17.40 -7.11 0.55
CA ALA A 556 -16.22 -6.44 1.06
C ALA A 556 -16.20 -4.97 0.57
N ALA A 557 -16.29 -4.02 1.49
CA ALA A 557 -16.37 -2.60 1.17
C ALA A 557 -14.95 -2.01 1.05
N MET A 558 -14.74 -1.14 0.06
CA MET A 558 -13.42 -0.59 -0.21
C MET A 558 -13.10 0.56 0.76
N ARG A 559 -11.87 0.57 1.28
CA ARG A 559 -11.34 1.69 2.06
C ARG A 559 -10.51 2.60 1.17
N VAL A 560 -10.85 3.88 1.16
CA VAL A 560 -10.17 4.90 0.35
C VAL A 560 -9.62 5.99 1.26
N ASN A 561 -8.29 6.05 1.36
CA ASN A 561 -7.59 7.08 2.13
C ASN A 561 -6.93 8.11 1.19
N LEU A 562 -7.43 9.35 1.23
CA LEU A 562 -6.96 10.48 0.43
C LEU A 562 -6.34 11.59 1.31
N SER A 563 -6.00 11.27 2.57
CA SER A 563 -5.41 12.21 3.53
C SER A 563 -4.00 12.67 3.13
N GLY A 564 -3.51 13.72 3.80
CA GLY A 564 -2.12 14.20 3.67
C GLY A 564 -1.88 15.30 2.63
N TRP A 565 -2.79 15.50 1.66
CA TRP A 565 -2.62 16.49 0.59
C TRP A 565 -3.36 17.81 0.90
N ARG A 566 -2.63 18.93 0.99
CA ARG A 566 -3.20 20.26 1.29
C ARG A 566 -3.90 20.92 0.09
N ILE A 567 -4.95 20.28 -0.43
CA ILE A 567 -5.65 20.71 -1.64
C ILE A 567 -6.64 21.86 -1.44
N LYS A 568 -6.98 22.19 -0.18
CA LYS A 568 -7.94 23.24 0.27
C LYS A 568 -9.41 23.06 -0.12
N GLN A 569 -9.68 22.56 -1.33
CA GLN A 569 -11.02 22.35 -1.86
C GLN A 569 -11.06 21.07 -2.69
N LEU A 570 -12.14 20.29 -2.56
CA LEU A 570 -12.39 19.07 -3.33
C LEU A 570 -12.97 19.38 -4.72
N PRO A 571 -12.81 18.48 -5.71
CA PRO A 571 -13.46 18.63 -7.01
C PRO A 571 -14.99 18.52 -6.86
N SER A 572 -15.74 19.27 -7.67
CA SER A 572 -17.15 18.99 -7.89
C SER A 572 -17.28 17.90 -8.95
N LEU A 573 -17.87 16.76 -8.58
CA LEU A 573 -18.07 15.62 -9.48
C LEU A 573 -19.45 15.67 -10.14
N PRO A 574 -19.60 15.22 -11.39
CA PRO A 574 -20.90 15.02 -12.03
C PRO A 574 -21.77 14.03 -11.23
N VAL A 575 -23.09 14.19 -11.29
CA VAL A 575 -24.06 13.38 -10.54
C VAL A 575 -24.05 11.92 -10.98
N GLU A 576 -23.65 11.69 -12.22
CA GLU A 576 -23.59 10.40 -12.87
C GLU A 576 -22.41 9.55 -12.38
N VAL A 577 -21.38 10.13 -11.76
CA VAL A 577 -20.20 9.39 -11.27
C VAL A 577 -20.58 8.53 -10.06
N ASP A 578 -20.27 7.24 -10.13
CA ASP A 578 -20.62 6.24 -9.12
C ASP A 578 -19.36 5.69 -8.44
N LEU A 579 -19.29 5.83 -7.11
CA LEU A 579 -18.28 5.29 -6.21
C LEU A 579 -18.95 4.51 -5.04
N SER A 580 -20.12 3.93 -5.29
CA SER A 580 -20.93 3.19 -4.31
C SER A 580 -20.27 1.93 -3.74
N HIS A 581 -19.13 1.49 -4.28
CA HIS A 581 -18.33 0.39 -3.71
C HIS A 581 -17.42 0.81 -2.56
N VAL A 582 -17.27 2.12 -2.31
CA VAL A 582 -16.47 2.65 -1.20
C VAL A 582 -17.27 2.63 0.10
N GLY A 583 -16.77 1.92 1.10
CA GLY A 583 -17.38 1.84 2.45
C GLY A 583 -16.75 2.80 3.45
N GLU A 584 -15.44 3.00 3.37
CA GLU A 584 -14.71 3.93 4.22
C GLU A 584 -13.99 4.99 3.39
N LEU A 585 -14.24 6.26 3.70
CA LEU A 585 -13.61 7.42 3.05
C LEU A 585 -12.86 8.26 4.08
N VAL A 586 -11.54 8.37 3.92
CA VAL A 586 -10.66 9.14 4.82
C VAL A 586 -10.09 10.37 4.10
N LEU A 587 -10.48 11.55 4.59
CA LEU A 587 -10.15 12.88 4.08
C LEU A 587 -9.51 13.75 5.17
N ALA A 588 -8.56 13.20 5.91
CA ALA A 588 -7.96 13.87 7.08
C ALA A 588 -6.79 14.80 6.71
N GLY A 589 -6.64 15.92 7.41
CA GLY A 589 -5.41 16.74 7.31
C GLY A 589 -5.21 17.51 5.99
N MET A 590 -6.27 17.69 5.20
CA MET A 590 -6.19 18.24 3.83
C MET A 590 -6.35 19.76 3.77
N GLY A 591 -6.62 20.39 4.92
CA GLY A 591 -6.87 21.83 5.01
C GLY A 591 -8.16 22.27 4.31
N LEU A 592 -9.15 21.39 4.21
CA LEU A 592 -10.42 21.64 3.52
C LEU A 592 -11.23 22.73 4.24
N GLU A 593 -11.66 23.76 3.50
CA GLU A 593 -12.52 24.82 4.03
C GLU A 593 -14.01 24.51 3.83
N GLU A 594 -14.32 23.79 2.75
CA GLU A 594 -15.65 23.32 2.39
C GLU A 594 -15.57 21.96 1.67
N VAL A 595 -16.68 21.21 1.70
CA VAL A 595 -16.86 19.98 0.92
C VAL A 595 -18.14 20.13 0.10
N HIS A 596 -18.01 20.09 -1.23
CA HIS A 596 -19.15 20.21 -2.13
C HIS A 596 -20.08 19.00 -2.00
N ALA A 597 -21.40 19.24 -2.02
CA ALA A 597 -22.40 18.18 -1.91
C ALA A 597 -22.29 17.14 -3.04
N ASN A 598 -21.99 17.59 -4.25
CA ASN A 598 -21.81 16.73 -5.41
C ASN A 598 -20.65 15.73 -5.26
N PHE A 599 -19.60 16.08 -4.50
CA PHE A 599 -18.50 15.17 -4.25
C PHE A 599 -18.95 13.99 -3.37
N LEU A 600 -19.60 14.28 -2.24
CA LEU A 600 -20.07 13.24 -1.30
C LEU A 600 -21.17 12.38 -1.89
N ARG A 601 -21.98 12.92 -2.81
CA ARG A 601 -23.08 12.19 -3.45
C ARG A 601 -22.61 10.94 -4.20
N CYS A 602 -21.39 10.92 -4.73
CA CYS A 602 -20.84 9.75 -5.44
C CYS A 602 -20.61 8.55 -4.51
N PHE A 603 -20.62 8.73 -3.19
CA PHE A 603 -20.23 7.75 -2.18
C PHE A 603 -21.41 7.27 -1.32
N ASP A 604 -22.57 7.01 -1.92
CA ASP A 604 -23.85 6.79 -1.24
C ASP A 604 -23.89 5.61 -0.24
N ARG A 605 -22.98 4.64 -0.36
CA ARG A 605 -22.85 3.48 0.54
C ARG A 605 -21.75 3.60 1.61
N VAL A 606 -21.10 4.77 1.74
CA VAL A 606 -20.09 4.96 2.79
C VAL A 606 -20.71 4.81 4.18
N HIS A 607 -20.13 3.93 4.99
CA HIS A 607 -20.46 3.74 6.40
C HIS A 607 -19.49 4.48 7.33
N THR A 608 -18.26 4.77 6.89
CA THR A 608 -17.25 5.50 7.69
C THR A 608 -16.71 6.69 6.92
N LEU A 609 -16.89 7.91 7.44
CA LEU A 609 -16.33 9.14 6.89
C LEU A 609 -15.46 9.86 7.91
N VAL A 610 -14.20 10.10 7.54
CA VAL A 610 -13.22 10.80 8.37
C VAL A 610 -12.81 12.12 7.71
N LEU A 611 -13.16 13.23 8.33
CA LEU A 611 -12.86 14.61 7.90
C LEU A 611 -12.04 15.37 8.98
N THR A 612 -11.34 14.63 9.83
CA THR A 612 -10.57 15.15 10.96
C THR A 612 -9.43 16.07 10.53
N ASN A 613 -9.12 17.09 11.34
CA ASN A 613 -8.01 18.02 11.13
C ASN A 613 -8.10 18.79 9.79
N ASN A 614 -9.26 19.36 9.50
CA ASN A 614 -9.48 20.26 8.36
C ASN A 614 -9.81 21.68 8.86
N ARG A 615 -10.32 22.54 7.98
CA ARG A 615 -10.70 23.92 8.28
C ARG A 615 -12.19 24.17 8.05
N LEU A 616 -13.00 23.12 8.12
CA LEU A 616 -14.44 23.19 7.82
C LEU A 616 -15.14 24.13 8.79
N THR A 617 -15.95 25.04 8.27
CA THR A 617 -16.71 26.02 9.07
C THR A 617 -18.16 25.60 9.32
N ALA A 618 -18.67 24.66 8.53
CA ALA A 618 -20.00 24.09 8.62
C ALA A 618 -19.96 22.58 8.30
N ILE A 619 -21.03 21.88 8.64
CA ILE A 619 -21.20 20.47 8.29
C ILE A 619 -21.61 20.39 6.81
N PRO A 620 -20.93 19.59 5.97
CA PRO A 620 -21.23 19.53 4.53
C PRO A 620 -22.67 19.06 4.27
N SER A 621 -23.43 19.82 3.48
CA SER A 621 -24.82 19.47 3.14
C SER A 621 -24.94 18.14 2.39
N GLY A 622 -23.89 17.74 1.67
CA GLY A 622 -23.80 16.46 0.97
C GLY A 622 -23.89 15.22 1.87
N LEU A 623 -23.63 15.36 3.18
CA LEU A 623 -23.80 14.25 4.12
C LEU A 623 -25.23 13.72 4.17
N SER A 624 -26.23 14.56 3.85
CA SER A 624 -27.65 14.13 3.78
C SER A 624 -27.93 13.03 2.74
N HIS A 625 -27.01 12.80 1.80
CA HIS A 625 -27.07 11.70 0.84
C HIS A 625 -26.47 10.38 1.38
N LEU A 626 -25.65 10.43 2.43
CA LEU A 626 -24.95 9.27 2.99
C LEU A 626 -25.82 8.52 4.01
N ARG A 627 -26.90 7.90 3.54
CA ARG A 627 -27.90 7.25 4.41
C ARG A 627 -27.39 5.99 5.12
N GLN A 628 -26.24 5.46 4.69
CA GLN A 628 -25.58 4.29 5.28
C GLN A 628 -24.50 4.65 6.32
N LEU A 629 -24.28 5.95 6.57
CA LEU A 629 -23.21 6.42 7.44
C LEU A 629 -23.42 5.99 8.89
N ARG A 630 -22.48 5.19 9.42
CA ARG A 630 -22.41 4.75 10.82
C ARG A 630 -21.39 5.55 11.63
N THR A 631 -20.24 5.88 11.05
CA THR A 631 -19.18 6.62 11.73
C THR A 631 -18.88 7.93 11.00
N LEU A 632 -19.00 9.06 11.70
CA LEU A 632 -18.64 10.39 11.22
C LEU A 632 -17.63 11.05 12.17
N ARG A 633 -16.42 11.34 11.67
CA ARG A 633 -15.37 12.03 12.43
C ARG A 633 -15.01 13.39 11.83
N LEU A 634 -15.38 14.45 12.53
CA LEU A 634 -15.17 15.86 12.22
C LEU A 634 -14.27 16.57 13.25
N MET A 635 -13.55 15.82 14.09
CA MET A 635 -12.63 16.34 15.09
C MET A 635 -11.68 17.40 14.52
N ALA A 636 -11.36 18.42 15.33
CA ALA A 636 -10.37 19.46 15.02
C ALA A 636 -10.66 20.19 13.71
N ASN A 637 -11.84 20.80 13.62
CA ASN A 637 -12.26 21.69 12.55
C ASN A 637 -12.63 23.08 13.12
N ARG A 638 -13.37 23.90 12.37
CA ARG A 638 -13.84 25.24 12.78
C ARG A 638 -15.37 25.34 12.72
N ILE A 639 -16.06 24.21 12.91
CA ILE A 639 -17.50 24.09 12.70
C ILE A 639 -18.26 24.90 13.76
N ARG A 640 -19.22 25.71 13.30
CA ARG A 640 -20.22 26.36 14.14
C ARG A 640 -21.60 25.78 13.83
N MET A 641 -22.40 25.46 14.84
CA MET A 641 -23.75 24.94 14.63
C MET A 641 -24.69 26.02 14.09
N ASN A 642 -25.49 25.64 13.09
CA ASN A 642 -26.60 26.42 12.51
C ASN A 642 -27.77 25.46 12.18
N SER A 643 -28.93 25.98 11.76
CA SER A 643 -30.11 25.16 11.44
C SER A 643 -29.86 24.12 10.35
N GLN A 644 -29.09 24.48 9.33
CA GLN A 644 -28.73 23.57 8.23
C GLN A 644 -27.91 22.37 8.73
N ASN A 645 -26.91 22.60 9.59
CA ASN A 645 -26.08 21.53 10.17
C ASN A 645 -26.95 20.55 10.99
N GLN A 646 -27.96 21.06 11.70
CA GLN A 646 -28.88 20.25 12.50
C GLN A 646 -29.75 19.36 11.61
N GLU A 647 -30.31 19.90 10.52
CA GLU A 647 -31.09 19.12 9.55
C GLU A 647 -30.25 18.02 8.91
N VAL A 648 -29.00 18.32 8.54
CA VAL A 648 -28.09 17.36 7.92
C VAL A 648 -27.77 16.22 8.89
N LEU A 649 -27.38 16.51 10.13
CA LEU A 649 -27.09 15.48 11.13
C LEU A 649 -28.34 14.65 11.47
N SER A 650 -29.51 15.28 11.58
CA SER A 650 -30.77 14.58 11.86
C SER A 650 -31.20 13.66 10.71
N SER A 651 -30.71 13.87 9.50
CA SER A 651 -30.99 13.01 8.35
C SER A 651 -30.20 11.68 8.35
N LEU A 652 -29.17 11.56 9.20
CA LEU A 652 -28.26 10.40 9.31
C LEU A 652 -28.80 9.36 10.31
N THR A 653 -29.87 8.67 9.93
CA THR A 653 -30.61 7.76 10.83
C THR A 653 -29.88 6.47 11.23
N ARG A 654 -28.75 6.15 10.59
CA ARG A 654 -27.91 4.97 10.90
C ARG A 654 -26.62 5.31 11.65
N LEU A 655 -26.47 6.56 12.10
CA LEU A 655 -25.24 7.03 12.73
C LEU A 655 -25.06 6.40 14.12
N GLU A 656 -23.94 5.72 14.32
CA GLU A 656 -23.53 5.04 15.55
C GLU A 656 -22.43 5.81 16.30
N VAL A 657 -21.51 6.43 15.57
CA VAL A 657 -20.39 7.19 16.12
C VAL A 657 -20.33 8.57 15.52
N LEU A 658 -20.45 9.60 16.36
CA LEU A 658 -20.29 10.99 15.98
C LEU A 658 -19.17 11.63 16.80
N ASP A 659 -18.11 12.08 16.14
CA ASP A 659 -17.04 12.84 16.76
C ASP A 659 -16.94 14.23 16.12
N ILE A 660 -17.31 15.28 16.86
CA ILE A 660 -17.16 16.68 16.46
C ILE A 660 -16.32 17.43 17.50
N SER A 661 -15.46 16.73 18.24
CA SER A 661 -14.59 17.33 19.26
C SER A 661 -13.67 18.42 18.68
N HIS A 662 -13.21 19.34 19.52
CA HIS A 662 -12.36 20.47 19.14
C HIS A 662 -12.96 21.36 18.04
N ASN A 663 -14.26 21.71 18.14
CA ASN A 663 -14.95 22.64 17.25
C ASN A 663 -15.72 23.71 18.05
N PRO A 664 -15.80 24.98 17.61
CA PRO A 664 -16.49 26.04 18.35
C PRO A 664 -18.04 25.98 18.20
N LEU A 665 -18.67 24.88 18.65
CA LEU A 665 -20.11 24.62 18.45
C LEU A 665 -21.02 25.56 19.25
N ARG A 666 -20.65 25.91 20.49
CA ARG A 666 -21.44 26.69 21.48
C ARG A 666 -22.71 26.01 22.01
N SER A 667 -23.50 25.41 21.11
CA SER A 667 -24.72 24.65 21.42
C SER A 667 -24.94 23.59 20.36
N LEU A 668 -25.53 22.45 20.74
CA LEU A 668 -25.93 21.39 19.83
C LEU A 668 -27.39 21.01 20.10
N SER A 669 -28.21 21.00 19.06
CA SER A 669 -29.60 20.54 19.12
C SER A 669 -29.79 19.51 18.02
N LEU A 670 -30.19 18.30 18.37
CA LEU A 670 -30.46 17.20 17.45
C LEU A 670 -31.79 16.57 17.81
N ARG A 671 -32.46 15.96 16.83
CA ARG A 671 -33.65 15.14 17.07
C ARG A 671 -33.21 13.75 17.50
N PHE A 672 -33.23 13.53 18.81
CA PHE A 672 -32.78 12.28 19.43
C PHE A 672 -33.92 11.25 19.59
N ASP A 673 -35.15 11.62 19.24
CA ASP A 673 -36.41 10.89 19.36
C ASP A 673 -36.73 9.93 18.20
N GLU A 674 -36.18 10.14 16.99
CA GLU A 674 -36.82 9.59 15.78
C GLU A 674 -36.16 8.38 15.09
N PRO A 675 -34.81 8.18 14.95
CA PRO A 675 -34.03 7.22 15.76
C PRO A 675 -32.47 7.32 15.61
N PRO A 676 -31.68 7.78 16.59
CA PRO A 676 -30.22 7.67 16.48
C PRO A 676 -29.76 6.32 17.04
N GLN A 677 -29.25 5.43 16.19
CA GLN A 677 -28.43 4.27 16.59
C GLN A 677 -27.10 4.69 17.26
N LEU A 678 -27.02 5.93 17.77
CA LEU A 678 -25.83 6.59 18.23
C LEU A 678 -25.39 5.96 19.54
N GLN A 679 -24.26 5.25 19.49
CA GLN A 679 -23.61 4.57 20.60
C GLN A 679 -22.52 5.45 21.21
N SER A 680 -21.83 6.26 20.39
CA SER A 680 -20.73 7.11 20.85
C SER A 680 -20.85 8.53 20.33
N LEU A 681 -20.97 9.50 21.24
CA LEU A 681 -20.99 10.93 20.94
C LEU A 681 -19.76 11.62 21.55
N ARG A 682 -18.89 12.22 20.73
CA ARG A 682 -17.73 12.99 21.20
C ARG A 682 -17.85 14.47 20.85
N LEU A 683 -17.90 15.28 21.89
CA LEU A 683 -18.08 16.73 21.86
C LEU A 683 -17.11 17.42 22.85
N GLY A 684 -15.96 16.79 23.12
CA GLY A 684 -14.90 17.36 23.94
C GLY A 684 -14.37 18.66 23.34
N HIS A 685 -14.10 19.66 24.19
CA HIS A 685 -13.54 20.96 23.76
C HIS A 685 -14.39 21.68 22.69
N CYS A 686 -15.71 21.74 22.89
CA CYS A 686 -16.67 22.29 21.93
C CYS A 686 -17.29 23.66 22.30
N GLN A 687 -16.86 24.26 23.42
CA GLN A 687 -17.41 25.49 23.99
C GLN A 687 -18.92 25.41 24.30
N LEU A 688 -19.45 24.21 24.55
CA LEU A 688 -20.86 24.00 24.87
C LEU A 688 -21.25 24.64 26.20
N ARG A 689 -22.37 25.35 26.25
CA ARG A 689 -22.89 25.97 27.50
C ARG A 689 -23.88 25.09 28.26
N SER A 690 -24.50 24.14 27.58
CA SER A 690 -25.44 23.19 28.13
C SER A 690 -25.24 21.83 27.48
N ILE A 691 -25.72 20.79 28.16
CA ILE A 691 -25.86 19.46 27.56
C ILE A 691 -26.91 19.57 26.44
N PRO A 692 -26.75 18.87 25.29
CA PRO A 692 -27.73 18.88 24.22
C PRO A 692 -29.12 18.45 24.70
N ASP A 693 -30.15 19.25 24.41
CA ASP A 693 -31.54 18.93 24.76
C ASP A 693 -31.99 17.64 24.05
N GLY A 694 -32.73 16.78 24.74
CA GLY A 694 -33.24 15.53 24.19
C GLY A 694 -32.23 14.38 24.19
N ILE A 695 -31.00 14.58 24.65
CA ILE A 695 -29.96 13.52 24.65
C ILE A 695 -30.38 12.30 25.47
N GLU A 696 -31.28 12.47 26.44
CA GLU A 696 -31.88 11.39 27.23
C GLU A 696 -32.72 10.39 26.41
N GLN A 697 -33.12 10.79 25.20
CA GLN A 697 -33.95 9.98 24.30
C GLN A 697 -33.09 8.98 23.47
N CYS A 698 -31.75 9.12 23.50
CA CYS A 698 -30.82 8.20 22.83
C CYS A 698 -30.62 6.89 23.61
N GLY A 699 -31.56 5.95 23.52
CA GLY A 699 -31.50 4.69 24.28
C GLY A 699 -30.25 3.82 24.06
N PHE A 700 -29.64 3.87 22.87
CA PHE A 700 -28.44 3.10 22.50
C PHE A 700 -27.11 3.80 22.85
N LEU A 701 -27.15 5.02 23.38
CA LEU A 701 -25.95 5.78 23.71
C LEU A 701 -25.17 5.07 24.80
N GLN A 702 -23.99 4.57 24.47
CA GLN A 702 -23.07 3.90 25.41
C GLN A 702 -22.09 4.92 26.01
N PHE A 703 -21.67 5.92 25.22
CA PHE A 703 -20.65 6.88 25.63
C PHE A 703 -20.93 8.29 25.09
N ALA A 704 -20.80 9.30 25.95
CA ALA A 704 -20.90 10.71 25.59
C ALA A 704 -19.76 11.53 26.22
N ASP A 705 -18.79 11.96 25.42
CA ASP A 705 -17.74 12.88 25.87
C ASP A 705 -18.16 14.33 25.71
N LEU A 706 -18.37 15.02 26.83
CA LEU A 706 -18.69 16.45 26.93
C LEU A 706 -17.59 17.20 27.71
N SER A 707 -16.39 16.64 27.81
CA SER A 707 -15.29 17.24 28.57
C SER A 707 -14.79 18.57 27.97
N ASP A 708 -14.13 19.40 28.78
CA ASP A 708 -13.58 20.71 28.36
C ASP A 708 -14.62 21.66 27.72
N ASN A 709 -15.82 21.73 28.29
CA ASN A 709 -16.86 22.64 27.85
C ASN A 709 -17.18 23.71 28.92
N GLN A 710 -18.22 24.50 28.70
CA GLN A 710 -18.70 25.57 29.57
C GLN A 710 -20.05 25.21 30.22
N ILE A 711 -20.28 23.92 30.49
CA ILE A 711 -21.55 23.41 31.03
C ILE A 711 -21.59 23.65 32.54
N GLU A 712 -22.60 24.40 32.99
CA GLU A 712 -22.79 24.74 34.41
C GLU A 712 -23.79 23.82 35.12
N THR A 713 -24.84 23.38 34.41
CA THR A 713 -25.95 22.61 34.97
C THR A 713 -26.38 21.45 34.09
N ALA A 714 -26.90 20.38 34.68
CA ALA A 714 -27.54 19.29 33.95
C ALA A 714 -29.05 19.56 33.81
N PRO A 715 -29.70 19.19 32.69
CA PRO A 715 -31.14 19.36 32.53
C PRO A 715 -31.89 18.40 33.47
N ALA A 716 -33.07 18.82 33.94
CA ALA A 716 -33.87 18.07 34.90
C ALA A 716 -34.30 16.70 34.35
N GLU A 717 -34.51 16.62 33.04
CA GLU A 717 -34.85 15.43 32.28
C GLU A 717 -33.72 14.39 32.35
N LEU A 718 -32.47 14.82 32.18
CA LEU A 718 -31.30 13.95 32.33
C LEU A 718 -31.12 13.50 33.79
N LEU A 719 -31.40 14.37 34.77
CA LEU A 719 -31.36 14.01 36.20
C LEU A 719 -32.42 12.98 36.59
N ARG A 720 -33.52 12.86 35.84
CA ARG A 720 -34.56 11.82 36.03
C ARG A 720 -34.18 10.47 35.41
N MET A 721 -33.14 10.43 34.58
CA MET A 721 -32.67 9.18 33.97
C MET A 721 -31.95 8.30 35.00
N PRO A 722 -31.97 6.97 34.85
CA PRO A 722 -31.25 6.08 35.75
C PRO A 722 -29.75 6.39 35.73
N TRP A 723 -29.08 6.12 36.85
CA TRP A 723 -27.63 6.26 36.98
C TRP A 723 -26.86 5.61 35.83
N SER A 724 -27.27 4.41 35.38
CA SER A 724 -26.62 3.68 34.28
C SER A 724 -26.60 4.44 32.95
N PHE A 725 -27.55 5.37 32.75
CA PHE A 725 -27.57 6.28 31.62
C PHE A 725 -26.74 7.56 31.89
N ARG A 726 -26.92 8.18 33.08
CA ARG A 726 -26.18 9.39 33.49
C ARG A 726 -24.67 9.18 33.57
N ALA A 727 -24.22 7.98 33.95
CA ALA A 727 -22.81 7.59 34.08
C ALA A 727 -22.08 7.53 32.74
N ARG A 728 -22.80 7.52 31.61
CA ARG A 728 -22.23 7.46 30.25
C ARG A 728 -21.65 8.80 29.79
N PHE A 729 -21.94 9.89 30.52
CA PHE A 729 -21.54 11.24 30.19
C PHE A 729 -20.25 11.62 30.91
N ASN A 730 -19.20 11.95 30.16
CA ASN A 730 -17.97 12.55 30.69
C ASN A 730 -18.10 14.09 30.68
N LEU A 731 -18.23 14.72 31.85
CA LEU A 731 -18.27 16.19 32.00
C LEU A 731 -17.02 16.75 32.67
N THR A 732 -15.89 16.04 32.63
CA THR A 732 -14.63 16.53 33.21
C THR A 732 -14.25 17.89 32.61
N ARG A 733 -13.59 18.75 33.41
CA ARG A 733 -13.16 20.09 32.98
C ARG A 733 -14.30 21.00 32.47
N ASN A 734 -15.47 20.92 33.11
CA ASN A 734 -16.59 21.87 32.97
C ASN A 734 -16.81 22.67 34.28
N PRO A 735 -17.40 23.89 34.23
CA PRO A 735 -17.74 24.70 35.40
C PRO A 735 -19.00 24.19 36.15
N ILE A 736 -19.26 22.89 36.15
CA ILE A 736 -20.39 22.29 36.84
C ILE A 736 -20.14 22.30 38.36
N SER A 737 -21.11 22.79 39.14
CA SER A 737 -20.96 22.88 40.59
C SER A 737 -20.80 21.49 41.22
N ALA A 738 -20.16 21.41 42.39
CA ALA A 738 -20.01 20.12 43.10
C ALA A 738 -21.38 19.50 43.44
N ALA A 739 -22.34 20.33 43.87
CA ALA A 739 -23.70 19.90 44.18
C ALA A 739 -24.43 19.34 42.93
N GLU A 740 -24.20 19.95 41.77
CA GLU A 740 -24.83 19.50 40.54
C GLU A 740 -24.18 18.24 39.97
N ARG A 741 -22.85 18.11 40.10
CA ARG A 741 -22.15 16.84 39.85
C ARG A 741 -22.63 15.74 40.78
N GLU A 742 -22.88 16.04 42.04
CA GLU A 742 -23.42 15.08 43.00
C GLU A 742 -24.87 14.70 42.68
N ARG A 743 -25.67 15.57 42.06
CA ARG A 743 -27.01 15.20 41.56
C ARG A 743 -26.93 14.37 40.30
N LEU A 744 -26.07 14.75 39.36
CA LEU A 744 -25.93 14.05 38.10
C LEU A 744 -25.29 12.67 38.29
N TYR A 745 -24.23 12.60 39.09
CA TYR A 745 -23.49 11.38 39.38
C TYR A 745 -23.79 10.73 40.72
N GLY A 746 -24.75 11.28 41.45
CA GLY A 746 -25.31 10.64 42.64
C GLY A 746 -26.10 9.43 42.22
N VAL A 747 -25.72 8.28 42.78
CA VAL A 747 -26.51 7.05 42.70
C VAL A 747 -27.90 7.36 43.26
N ASP A 748 -28.96 6.97 42.55
CA ASP A 748 -30.34 7.09 43.02
C ASP A 748 -30.50 6.34 44.35
N ARG A 749 -30.32 7.06 45.46
CA ARG A 749 -30.50 6.56 46.83
C ARG A 749 -31.37 7.55 47.60
N HIS A 750 -32.58 7.11 47.92
CA HIS A 750 -33.27 7.62 49.09
C HIS A 750 -32.41 7.33 50.32
N GLY A 751 -31.86 8.37 50.95
CA GLY A 751 -31.27 8.30 52.28
C GLY A 751 -29.75 8.34 52.32
N GLU A 752 -29.27 9.45 52.89
CA GLU A 752 -28.00 9.66 53.61
C GLU A 752 -26.68 9.81 52.82
N THR A 753 -26.10 11.01 53.01
CA THR A 753 -24.71 11.40 52.67
C THR A 753 -23.76 10.99 53.81
N PRO A 754 -22.44 10.80 53.58
CA PRO A 754 -21.51 11.95 53.68
C PRO A 754 -20.29 11.96 52.72
N ARG A 755 -20.01 13.17 52.20
CA ARG A 755 -18.77 13.88 51.80
C ARG A 755 -17.38 13.18 51.82
N LEU A 756 -16.51 13.44 50.81
CA LEU A 756 -15.44 14.48 50.78
C LEU A 756 -14.55 14.40 49.50
N THR A 757 -14.25 15.57 48.91
CA THR A 757 -13.04 16.11 48.19
C THR A 757 -11.86 15.15 47.88
N GLU A 758 -11.05 15.24 46.81
CA GLU A 758 -10.33 16.37 46.19
C GLU A 758 -9.45 15.88 45.00
N ALA A 759 -8.90 16.83 44.22
CA ALA A 759 -7.70 16.87 43.37
C ALA A 759 -7.04 15.59 42.76
N SER A 760 -6.49 15.82 41.56
CA SER A 760 -5.43 15.02 40.93
C SER A 760 -4.21 14.86 41.85
N GLU A 761 -4.25 13.84 42.71
CA GLU A 761 -3.04 13.22 43.26
C GLU A 761 -2.72 11.96 42.47
N ASP A 762 -1.42 11.76 42.27
CA ASP A 762 -0.73 10.67 41.60
C ASP A 762 -1.53 9.36 41.56
N LEU A 763 -2.07 8.96 40.39
CA LEU A 763 -2.81 7.69 40.20
C LEU A 763 -1.99 6.50 40.75
N MET A 764 -0.67 6.60 40.64
CA MET A 764 0.28 5.66 41.23
C MET A 764 0.13 5.54 42.75
N ALA A 765 -0.05 6.65 43.48
CA ALA A 765 -0.25 6.63 44.94
C ALA A 765 -1.55 5.91 45.35
N ARG A 766 -2.61 6.00 44.53
CA ARG A 766 -3.87 5.27 44.76
C ARG A 766 -3.70 3.75 44.63
N TRP A 767 -2.86 3.28 43.72
CA TRP A 767 -2.59 1.85 43.54
C TRP A 767 -1.49 1.29 44.45
N LEU A 768 -0.62 2.14 44.99
CA LEU A 768 0.45 1.73 45.92
C LEU A 768 -0.03 1.46 47.37
N GLY A 769 -1.12 2.11 47.82
CA GLY A 769 -1.70 1.90 49.16
C GLY A 769 -0.72 2.10 50.34
N ASP A 770 -1.06 1.50 51.50
CA ASP A 770 -0.27 1.51 52.76
C ASP A 770 0.75 0.35 52.86
N GLN A 771 1.36 -0.03 51.74
CA GLN A 771 2.32 -1.15 51.69
C GLN A 771 3.66 -0.85 52.41
N PRO A 772 4.37 -1.87 52.93
CA PRO A 772 5.71 -1.71 53.53
C PRO A 772 6.72 -1.07 52.57
N GLN A 773 7.62 -0.21 53.08
CA GLN A 773 8.57 0.59 52.29
C GLN A 773 9.40 -0.22 51.27
N VAL A 774 9.74 -1.48 51.57
CA VAL A 774 10.62 -2.32 50.76
C VAL A 774 9.99 -2.76 49.43
N GLY A 775 8.66 -2.90 49.35
CA GLY A 775 7.94 -3.25 48.10
C GLY A 775 7.51 -2.03 47.28
N ARG A 776 7.45 -0.85 47.91
CA ARG A 776 6.93 0.38 47.30
C ARG A 776 7.83 0.90 46.18
N GLN A 777 9.14 0.89 46.38
CA GLN A 777 10.10 1.39 45.38
C GLN A 777 10.13 0.53 44.10
N ALA A 778 10.03 -0.80 44.24
CA ALA A 778 10.02 -1.71 43.09
C ALA A 778 8.78 -1.48 42.20
N ARG A 779 7.59 -1.38 42.81
CA ARG A 779 6.34 -1.10 42.10
C ARG A 779 6.28 0.29 41.48
N MET A 780 6.85 1.30 42.12
CA MET A 780 7.03 2.63 41.52
C MET A 780 7.88 2.59 40.26
N ALA A 781 8.99 1.83 40.28
CA ALA A 781 9.87 1.70 39.12
C ALA A 781 9.18 0.98 37.94
N ILE A 782 8.39 -0.07 38.23
CA ILE A 782 7.57 -0.77 37.22
C ILE A 782 6.54 0.17 36.61
N TRP A 783 5.78 0.88 37.45
CA TRP A 783 4.76 1.83 37.01
C TRP A 783 5.34 2.89 36.08
N GLN A 784 6.47 3.49 36.45
CA GLN A 784 7.14 4.51 35.63
C GLN A 784 7.62 3.97 34.29
N ARG A 785 8.21 2.76 34.24
CA ARG A 785 8.64 2.16 32.97
C ARG A 785 7.47 1.91 32.05
N VAL A 786 6.42 1.23 32.54
CA VAL A 786 5.24 0.90 31.74
C VAL A 786 4.52 2.16 31.25
N GLN A 787 4.47 3.23 32.05
CA GLN A 787 3.83 4.50 31.68
C GLN A 787 4.56 5.28 30.56
N HIS A 788 5.87 5.09 30.40
CA HIS A 788 6.65 5.79 29.37
C HIS A 788 6.77 5.00 28.07
N GLU A 789 6.15 3.83 27.95
CA GLU A 789 6.14 3.03 26.73
C GLU A 789 5.07 3.53 25.75
N ASP A 790 5.39 3.49 24.46
CA ASP A 790 4.48 3.88 23.37
C ASP A 790 3.25 2.94 23.33
N GLY A 791 2.05 3.52 23.25
CA GLY A 791 0.78 2.77 23.24
C GLY A 791 0.20 2.44 24.63
N SER A 792 0.87 2.83 25.72
CA SER A 792 0.42 2.56 27.10
C SER A 792 -0.82 3.34 27.55
N SER A 793 -1.22 4.40 26.83
CA SER A 793 -2.29 5.33 27.25
C SER A 793 -3.62 4.63 27.52
N GLY A 794 -4.04 3.71 26.66
CA GLY A 794 -5.30 2.96 26.83
C GLY A 794 -5.33 2.12 28.11
N LEU A 795 -4.19 1.57 28.52
CA LEU A 795 -4.08 0.81 29.77
C LEU A 795 -4.23 1.73 31.00
N PHE A 796 -3.59 2.90 31.02
CA PHE A 796 -3.68 3.82 32.16
C PHE A 796 -5.04 4.51 32.28
N GLU A 797 -5.73 4.74 31.16
CA GLU A 797 -7.13 5.16 31.16
C GLU A 797 -8.03 4.09 31.79
N LEU A 798 -7.81 2.80 31.46
CA LEU A 798 -8.50 1.67 32.08
C LEU A 798 -8.21 1.57 33.59
N LEU A 799 -6.95 1.69 34.01
CA LEU A 799 -6.56 1.67 35.42
C LEU A 799 -7.16 2.84 36.21
N GLN A 800 -7.30 4.00 35.58
CA GLN A 800 -7.98 5.14 36.19
C GLN A 800 -9.48 4.85 36.38
N ALA A 801 -10.13 4.29 35.36
CA ALA A 801 -11.54 3.91 35.43
C ALA A 801 -11.81 2.83 36.49
N LEU A 802 -10.90 1.86 36.66
CA LEU A 802 -11.01 0.83 37.70
C LEU A 802 -11.05 1.40 39.13
N THR A 803 -10.45 2.57 39.39
CA THR A 803 -10.52 3.22 40.72
C THR A 803 -11.94 3.66 41.10
N GLN A 804 -12.86 3.70 40.14
CA GLN A 804 -14.26 4.07 40.33
C GLN A 804 -15.18 2.83 40.43
N SER A 805 -14.63 1.62 40.31
CA SER A 805 -15.39 0.36 40.39
C SER A 805 -15.82 0.02 41.83
N SER A 806 -16.91 -0.74 41.94
CA SER A 806 -17.37 -1.28 43.23
C SER A 806 -16.30 -2.15 43.90
N ASP A 807 -15.58 -2.95 43.11
CA ASP A 807 -14.47 -3.77 43.59
C ASP A 807 -13.33 -2.96 44.21
N PHE A 808 -12.96 -1.81 43.63
CA PHE A 808 -11.93 -0.95 44.22
C PHE A 808 -12.39 -0.34 45.56
N SER A 809 -13.69 -0.06 45.70
CA SER A 809 -14.25 0.52 46.93
C SER A 809 -14.44 -0.51 48.07
N ARG A 810 -14.82 -1.75 47.75
CA ARG A 810 -15.18 -2.78 48.74
C ARG A 810 -14.08 -3.82 48.98
N GLU A 811 -13.32 -4.15 47.94
CA GLU A 811 -12.33 -5.23 47.91
C GLU A 811 -10.99 -4.71 47.32
N ARG A 812 -10.56 -3.52 47.75
CA ARG A 812 -9.38 -2.81 47.21
C ARG A 812 -8.11 -3.67 47.14
N GLY A 813 -7.89 -4.52 48.14
CA GLY A 813 -6.74 -5.42 48.20
C GLY A 813 -6.70 -6.38 47.00
N TYR A 814 -7.83 -7.02 46.70
CA TYR A 814 -7.96 -7.96 45.59
C TYR A 814 -7.64 -7.31 44.24
N VAL A 815 -8.28 -6.19 43.92
CA VAL A 815 -8.07 -5.49 42.64
C VAL A 815 -6.65 -4.95 42.53
N SER A 816 -6.07 -4.47 43.63
CA SER A 816 -4.70 -3.97 43.64
C SER A 816 -3.71 -5.09 43.31
N ASP A 817 -3.85 -6.27 43.92
CA ASP A 817 -3.00 -7.42 43.63
C ASP A 817 -3.12 -7.87 42.17
N GLN A 818 -4.35 -7.85 41.63
CA GLN A 818 -4.64 -8.16 40.24
C GLN A 818 -3.98 -7.19 39.25
N VAL A 819 -4.02 -5.87 39.52
CA VAL A 819 -3.35 -4.84 38.71
C VAL A 819 -1.84 -5.00 38.75
N TRP A 820 -1.26 -5.20 39.93
CA TRP A 820 0.19 -5.36 40.05
C TRP A 820 0.68 -6.64 39.39
N THR A 821 -0.09 -7.73 39.45
CA THR A 821 0.23 -8.97 38.73
C THR A 821 0.32 -8.73 37.21
N LEU A 822 -0.61 -7.95 36.65
CA LEU A 822 -0.59 -7.61 35.22
C LEU A 822 0.59 -6.69 34.88
N LEU A 823 0.83 -5.64 35.67
CA LEU A 823 1.92 -4.69 35.44
C LEU A 823 3.30 -5.36 35.54
N GLU A 824 3.49 -6.25 36.51
CA GLU A 824 4.71 -7.05 36.66
C GLU A 824 4.91 -8.00 35.47
N ALA A 825 3.83 -8.56 34.90
CA ALA A 825 3.90 -9.43 33.73
C ALA A 825 4.36 -8.69 32.45
N ILE A 826 3.80 -7.51 32.19
CA ILE A 826 4.11 -6.73 30.97
C ILE A 826 5.43 -5.97 31.06
N ASP A 827 5.92 -5.67 32.27
CA ASP A 827 7.25 -5.09 32.47
C ASP A 827 8.35 -6.10 32.06
N GLN A 828 8.13 -7.39 32.33
CA GLN A 828 9.10 -8.45 32.06
C GLN A 828 9.12 -8.93 30.60
N ASP A 829 8.06 -8.70 29.82
CA ASP A 829 7.93 -9.23 28.46
C ASP A 829 7.35 -8.22 27.44
N ALA A 830 8.16 -7.85 26.45
CA ALA A 830 7.79 -6.89 25.41
C ALA A 830 6.73 -7.39 24.43
N THR A 831 6.66 -8.71 24.18
CA THR A 831 5.67 -9.31 23.27
C THR A 831 4.28 -9.30 23.90
N LEU A 832 4.20 -9.68 25.19
CA LEU A 832 2.95 -9.57 25.95
C LEU A 832 2.51 -8.10 26.09
N ARG A 833 3.45 -7.19 26.37
CA ARG A 833 3.19 -5.75 26.49
C ARG A 833 2.50 -5.18 25.27
N GLY A 834 3.03 -5.42 24.07
CA GLY A 834 2.42 -4.94 22.82
C GLY A 834 0.97 -5.43 22.65
N ARG A 835 0.73 -6.74 22.84
CA ARG A 835 -0.62 -7.30 22.71
C ARG A 835 -1.60 -6.76 23.76
N VAL A 836 -1.15 -6.51 24.99
CA VAL A 836 -1.98 -5.94 26.06
C VAL A 836 -2.30 -4.47 25.76
N PHE A 837 -1.35 -3.68 25.25
CA PHE A 837 -1.59 -2.29 24.86
C PHE A 837 -2.59 -2.18 23.71
N ASP A 838 -2.44 -3.01 22.67
CA ASP A 838 -3.37 -3.05 21.54
C ASP A 838 -4.80 -3.36 21.99
N SER A 839 -4.97 -4.34 22.89
CA SER A 839 -6.28 -4.74 23.42
C SER A 839 -6.86 -3.78 24.48
N ALA A 840 -6.00 -2.99 25.14
CA ALA A 840 -6.40 -1.97 26.10
C ALA A 840 -6.85 -0.66 25.43
N GLY A 841 -6.36 -0.36 24.22
CA GLY A 841 -6.68 0.84 23.44
C GLY A 841 -8.04 0.83 22.73
N GLU A 842 -8.80 -0.26 22.79
CA GLU A 842 -10.17 -0.34 22.29
C GLU A 842 -11.14 0.48 23.17
N ALA A 843 -12.06 1.23 22.57
CA ALA A 843 -12.92 2.20 23.28
C ALA A 843 -13.75 1.58 24.43
N LEU A 844 -13.84 2.30 25.56
CA LEU A 844 -14.62 1.93 26.75
C LEU A 844 -16.06 2.48 26.64
N GLY A 845 -17.06 1.60 26.81
CA GLY A 845 -18.49 1.92 26.63
C GLY A 845 -19.32 1.99 27.91
N CYS A 846 -18.80 1.61 29.09
CA CYS A 846 -19.51 1.69 30.38
C CYS A 846 -18.54 1.59 31.58
N VAL A 847 -18.92 2.10 32.76
CA VAL A 847 -18.20 1.87 34.04
C VAL A 847 -18.12 0.37 34.35
N ASP A 848 -19.13 -0.42 33.99
CA ASP A 848 -19.14 -1.88 34.21
C ASP A 848 -18.42 -2.68 33.11
N SER A 849 -18.19 -2.09 31.92
CA SER A 849 -17.33 -2.66 30.86
C SER A 849 -15.84 -2.66 31.25
N THR A 850 -15.48 -1.89 32.27
CA THR A 850 -14.10 -1.71 32.76
C THR A 850 -13.59 -2.99 33.43
N ALA A 851 -14.42 -3.64 34.26
CA ALA A 851 -14.05 -4.87 34.96
C ALA A 851 -13.94 -6.06 34.01
N GLU A 852 -14.85 -6.16 33.03
CA GLU A 852 -14.80 -7.21 31.99
C GLU A 852 -13.57 -7.05 31.08
N ARG A 853 -13.30 -5.82 30.61
CA ARG A 853 -12.12 -5.54 29.78
C ARG A 853 -10.83 -5.87 30.54
N PHE A 854 -10.75 -5.49 31.81
CA PHE A 854 -9.61 -5.83 32.64
C PHE A 854 -9.46 -7.35 32.83
N SER A 855 -10.55 -8.07 33.11
CA SER A 855 -10.57 -9.55 33.20
C SER A 855 -10.00 -10.23 31.95
N ARG A 856 -10.35 -9.73 30.74
CA ARG A 856 -9.82 -10.25 29.47
C ARG A 856 -8.31 -10.06 29.32
N LEU A 857 -7.79 -8.89 29.68
CA LEU A 857 -6.34 -8.62 29.67
C LEU A 857 -5.59 -9.53 30.65
N GLN A 858 -6.21 -9.82 31.80
CA GLN A 858 -5.64 -10.74 32.78
C GLN A 858 -5.61 -12.19 32.29
N ILE A 859 -6.68 -12.66 31.63
CA ILE A 859 -6.71 -14.01 31.02
C ILE A 859 -5.59 -14.14 29.97
N GLN A 860 -5.38 -13.11 29.16
CA GLN A 860 -4.31 -13.08 28.17
C GLN A 860 -2.91 -13.12 28.81
N ALA A 861 -2.71 -12.36 29.89
CA ALA A 861 -1.46 -12.41 30.66
C ALA A 861 -1.24 -13.77 31.32
N LEU A 862 -2.28 -14.38 31.90
CA LEU A 862 -2.21 -15.72 32.50
C LEU A 862 -1.88 -16.80 31.47
N ALA A 863 -2.51 -16.77 30.30
CA ALA A 863 -2.22 -17.71 29.22
C ALA A 863 -0.76 -17.58 28.74
N TYR A 864 -0.27 -16.35 28.61
CA TYR A 864 1.12 -16.10 28.25
C TYR A 864 2.11 -16.60 29.30
N GLN A 865 1.88 -16.27 30.58
CA GLN A 865 2.73 -16.72 31.68
C GLN A 865 2.72 -18.25 31.84
N ALA A 866 1.57 -18.89 31.66
CA ALA A 866 1.45 -20.34 31.67
C ALA A 866 2.26 -20.98 30.52
N GLY A 867 2.36 -20.34 29.36
CA GLY A 867 3.21 -20.78 28.26
C GLY A 867 4.72 -20.67 28.51
N GLN A 868 5.15 -19.83 29.45
CA GLN A 868 6.58 -19.51 29.72
C GLN A 868 7.19 -20.33 30.88
N ARG A 869 6.57 -21.43 31.30
CA ARG A 869 7.10 -22.28 32.39
C ARG A 869 8.42 -22.96 32.00
N SER A 870 9.24 -23.27 33.01
CA SER A 870 10.58 -23.83 32.83
C SER A 870 10.60 -25.16 32.10
N THR A 871 9.53 -25.95 32.20
CA THR A 871 9.36 -27.18 31.41
C THR A 871 8.07 -27.14 30.61
N ALA A 872 8.11 -27.77 29.43
CA ALA A 872 6.93 -27.92 28.57
C ALA A 872 5.76 -28.62 29.29
N ALA A 873 6.05 -29.65 30.09
CA ALA A 873 5.02 -30.40 30.82
C ALA A 873 4.28 -29.52 31.84
N GLU A 874 5.02 -28.67 32.58
CA GLU A 874 4.41 -27.71 33.52
C GLU A 874 3.58 -26.66 32.78
N ALA A 875 4.07 -26.16 31.63
CA ALA A 875 3.31 -25.22 30.80
C ALA A 875 1.99 -25.86 30.31
N GLY A 876 2.05 -27.11 29.84
CA GLY A 876 0.88 -27.85 29.38
C GLY A 876 -0.18 -28.03 30.46
N ILE A 877 0.21 -28.41 31.68
CA ILE A 877 -0.72 -28.59 32.81
C ILE A 877 -1.43 -27.28 33.16
N GLU A 878 -0.67 -26.18 33.25
CA GLU A 878 -1.22 -24.86 33.59
C GLU A 878 -2.18 -24.34 32.50
N LEU A 879 -1.84 -24.52 31.22
CA LEU A 879 -2.69 -24.12 30.09
C LEU A 879 -3.97 -24.96 30.02
N LEU A 880 -3.90 -26.26 30.30
CA LEU A 880 -5.08 -27.13 30.39
C LEU A 880 -5.99 -26.74 31.56
N ASN A 881 -5.40 -26.42 32.72
CA ASN A 881 -6.15 -25.94 33.87
C ASN A 881 -6.86 -24.62 33.56
N LEU A 882 -6.16 -23.67 32.91
CA LEU A 882 -6.77 -22.44 32.43
C LEU A 882 -7.92 -22.72 31.44
N GLY A 883 -7.71 -23.63 30.48
CA GLY A 883 -8.73 -24.06 29.53
C GLY A 883 -9.98 -24.65 30.19
N ARG A 884 -9.82 -25.48 31.24
CA ARG A 884 -10.94 -26.01 32.05
C ARG A 884 -11.72 -24.90 32.76
N ARG A 885 -11.03 -23.89 33.27
CA ARG A 885 -11.64 -22.74 33.96
C ARG A 885 -12.39 -21.84 32.97
N LEU A 886 -11.83 -21.61 31.77
CA LEU A 886 -12.49 -20.88 30.69
C LEU A 886 -13.72 -21.62 30.16
N PHE A 887 -13.68 -22.96 30.05
CA PHE A 887 -14.86 -23.75 29.70
C PHE A 887 -16.02 -23.51 30.67
N ARG A 888 -15.75 -23.50 31.98
CA ARG A 888 -16.79 -23.25 32.99
C ARG A 888 -17.36 -21.83 32.87
N LEU A 889 -16.53 -20.85 32.54
CA LEU A 889 -16.97 -19.48 32.26
C LEU A 889 -17.87 -19.42 31.01
N GLU A 890 -17.46 -20.04 29.89
CA GLU A 890 -18.26 -20.11 28.65
C GLU A 890 -19.60 -20.84 28.87
N ALA A 891 -19.61 -21.91 29.68
CA ALA A 891 -20.82 -22.63 30.05
C ALA A 891 -21.74 -21.77 30.93
N LEU A 892 -21.19 -21.03 31.88
CA LEU A 892 -21.95 -20.13 32.74
C LEU A 892 -22.55 -18.96 31.96
N ASP A 893 -21.78 -18.37 31.04
CA ASP A 893 -22.25 -17.28 30.18
C ASP A 893 -23.40 -17.74 29.28
N ARG A 894 -23.29 -18.93 28.67
CA ARG A 894 -24.40 -19.51 27.88
C ARG A 894 -25.66 -19.68 28.72
N PHE A 895 -25.53 -20.15 29.96
CA PHE A 895 -26.67 -20.25 30.88
C PHE A 895 -27.23 -18.87 31.22
N ALA A 896 -26.37 -17.90 31.53
CA ALA A 896 -26.77 -16.55 31.89
C ALA A 896 -27.49 -15.85 30.72
N PHE A 897 -27.00 -15.97 29.48
CA PHE A 897 -27.68 -15.42 28.31
C PHE A 897 -29.03 -16.08 28.05
N GLN A 898 -29.16 -17.40 28.22
CA GLN A 898 -30.46 -18.07 28.15
C GLN A 898 -31.43 -17.57 29.23
N ALA A 899 -30.94 -17.34 30.45
CA ALA A 899 -31.74 -16.77 31.53
C ALA A 899 -32.17 -15.31 31.24
N VAL A 900 -31.30 -14.51 30.63
CA VAL A 900 -31.61 -13.16 30.16
C VAL A 900 -32.72 -13.19 29.10
N ASP A 901 -32.60 -14.04 28.09
CA ASP A 901 -33.61 -14.15 27.02
C ASP A 901 -34.98 -14.57 27.57
N GLN A 902 -35.01 -15.51 28.52
CA GLN A 902 -36.24 -15.93 29.18
C GLN A 902 -36.89 -14.79 29.99
N ARG A 903 -36.10 -13.99 30.71
CA ARG A 903 -36.62 -12.84 31.48
C ARG A 903 -37.07 -11.69 30.58
N ARG A 904 -36.35 -11.44 29.48
CA ARG A 904 -36.73 -10.44 28.47
C ARG A 904 -38.09 -10.75 27.86
N LEU A 905 -38.39 -12.03 27.61
CA LEU A 905 -39.70 -12.48 27.12
C LEU A 905 -40.84 -12.29 28.15
N ALA A 906 -40.52 -12.28 29.45
CA ALA A 906 -41.52 -12.16 30.52
C ALA A 906 -41.75 -10.72 31.00
N GLU A 907 -40.70 -9.92 31.12
CA GLU A 907 -40.70 -8.61 31.80
C GLU A 907 -40.31 -7.43 30.88
N GLY A 908 -39.87 -7.71 29.65
CA GLY A 908 -39.51 -6.71 28.65
C GLY A 908 -38.07 -6.20 28.78
N LEU A 909 -37.84 -5.13 29.54
CA LEU A 909 -36.52 -4.49 29.68
C LEU A 909 -35.75 -5.06 30.87
N VAL A 910 -34.62 -5.69 30.60
CA VAL A 910 -33.76 -6.35 31.59
C VAL A 910 -32.32 -5.88 31.38
N ASP A 911 -31.56 -5.71 32.46
CA ASP A 911 -30.14 -5.39 32.40
C ASP A 911 -29.32 -6.69 32.22
N ASP A 912 -29.02 -7.00 30.96
CA ASP A 912 -28.27 -8.20 30.56
C ASP A 912 -26.92 -8.31 31.31
N LEU A 913 -26.24 -7.18 31.51
CA LEU A 913 -24.89 -7.15 32.06
C LEU A 913 -24.91 -7.44 33.57
N GLU A 914 -25.84 -6.85 34.32
CA GLU A 914 -25.97 -7.10 35.76
C GLU A 914 -26.37 -8.55 36.05
N ILE A 915 -27.16 -9.19 35.19
CA ILE A 915 -27.50 -10.62 35.35
C ILE A 915 -26.29 -11.51 35.08
N VAL A 916 -25.57 -11.28 33.98
CA VAL A 916 -24.37 -12.07 33.63
C VAL A 916 -23.28 -11.88 34.68
N LEU A 917 -23.00 -10.65 35.11
CA LEU A 917 -22.07 -10.36 36.20
C LEU A 917 -22.54 -10.94 37.53
N GLY A 918 -23.85 -10.93 37.79
CA GLY A 918 -24.46 -11.55 38.97
C GLY A 918 -24.12 -13.03 39.08
N TYR A 919 -24.38 -13.81 38.03
CA TYR A 919 -24.01 -15.23 38.01
C TYR A 919 -22.50 -15.44 38.15
N ARG A 920 -21.68 -14.66 37.42
CA ARG A 920 -20.22 -14.75 37.50
C ARG A 920 -19.70 -14.49 38.91
N ILE A 921 -20.19 -13.47 39.62
CA ILE A 921 -19.75 -13.13 40.98
C ILE A 921 -20.15 -14.20 42.00
N HIS A 922 -21.41 -14.67 41.97
CA HIS A 922 -21.90 -15.65 42.94
C HIS A 922 -21.20 -17.00 42.76
N LEU A 923 -20.98 -17.42 41.51
CA LEU A 923 -20.41 -18.75 41.22
C LEU A 923 -18.90 -18.74 40.99
N ALA A 924 -18.23 -17.58 40.94
CA ALA A 924 -16.79 -17.47 40.67
C ALA A 924 -15.94 -18.40 41.53
N LYS A 925 -16.19 -18.41 42.85
CA LYS A 925 -15.42 -19.21 43.80
C LYS A 925 -15.73 -20.70 43.69
N VAL A 926 -17.00 -21.04 43.50
CA VAL A 926 -17.47 -22.45 43.48
C VAL A 926 -17.06 -23.14 42.17
N LEU A 927 -17.12 -22.43 41.05
CA LEU A 927 -16.72 -22.94 39.73
C LEU A 927 -15.23 -22.72 39.41
N ASP A 928 -14.47 -22.06 40.30
CA ASP A 928 -13.07 -21.68 40.07
C ASP A 928 -12.89 -20.88 38.76
N LEU A 929 -13.70 -19.85 38.57
CA LEU A 929 -13.66 -19.01 37.37
C LEU A 929 -12.41 -18.11 37.39
N PRO A 930 -11.74 -17.91 36.24
CA PRO A 930 -10.55 -17.08 36.18
C PRO A 930 -10.91 -15.60 36.13
N CYS A 931 -10.17 -14.77 36.86
CA CYS A 931 -10.16 -13.30 36.74
C CYS A 931 -11.54 -12.62 36.84
N GLN A 932 -12.46 -13.14 37.65
CA GLN A 932 -13.80 -12.55 37.81
C GLN A 932 -13.82 -11.41 38.84
N PRO A 933 -14.69 -10.40 38.67
CA PRO A 933 -14.95 -9.41 39.71
C PRO A 933 -15.56 -10.07 40.96
N ARG A 934 -15.44 -9.42 42.12
CA ARG A 934 -15.95 -9.96 43.41
C ARG A 934 -17.22 -9.30 43.89
N THR A 935 -17.49 -8.08 43.42
CA THR A 935 -18.63 -7.28 43.79
C THR A 935 -19.18 -6.59 42.56
N MET A 936 -20.46 -6.24 42.61
CA MET A 936 -21.09 -5.39 41.62
C MET A 936 -21.97 -4.35 42.30
N THR A 937 -22.17 -3.23 41.62
CA THR A 937 -22.81 -2.05 42.19
C THR A 937 -24.31 -2.29 42.41
N PHE A 938 -24.98 -2.98 41.47
CA PHE A 938 -26.42 -3.22 41.49
C PHE A 938 -26.81 -4.69 41.68
N HIS A 939 -26.25 -5.33 42.71
CA HIS A 939 -26.53 -6.74 43.04
C HIS A 939 -28.02 -7.12 43.16
N THR A 940 -28.89 -6.16 43.50
CA THR A 940 -30.34 -6.36 43.61
C THR A 940 -31.05 -6.44 42.26
N LEU A 941 -30.49 -5.90 41.18
CA LEU A 941 -31.10 -5.93 39.83
C LEU A 941 -30.93 -7.30 39.15
N ALA A 942 -29.92 -8.07 39.55
CA ALA A 942 -29.66 -9.38 38.98
C ALA A 942 -30.66 -10.47 39.45
N ASP A 943 -31.31 -10.26 40.61
CA ASP A 943 -32.30 -11.19 41.20
C ASP A 943 -31.88 -12.68 41.11
N ILE A 944 -30.67 -12.97 41.58
CA ILE A 944 -30.13 -14.33 41.63
C ILE A 944 -30.56 -14.96 42.96
N THR A 945 -31.63 -15.76 42.91
CA THR A 945 -32.08 -16.54 44.06
C THR A 945 -31.20 -17.77 44.26
N ALA A 946 -31.18 -18.32 45.49
CA ALA A 946 -30.42 -19.54 45.79
C ALA A 946 -30.83 -20.74 44.91
N GLU A 947 -32.08 -20.79 44.45
CA GLU A 947 -32.57 -21.81 43.52
C GLU A 947 -31.92 -21.65 42.13
N ARG A 948 -31.93 -20.42 41.58
CA ARG A 948 -31.32 -20.09 40.28
C ARG A 948 -29.80 -20.27 40.29
N GLU A 949 -29.15 -19.93 41.40
CA GLU A 949 -27.72 -20.19 41.60
C GLU A 949 -27.41 -21.69 41.53
N GLN A 950 -28.22 -22.51 42.21
CA GLN A 950 -28.06 -23.96 42.19
C GLN A 950 -28.34 -24.56 40.80
N GLU A 951 -29.34 -24.07 40.09
CA GLU A 951 -29.64 -24.47 38.69
C GLU A 951 -28.46 -24.18 37.77
N ALA A 952 -27.92 -22.96 37.82
CA ALA A 952 -26.75 -22.56 37.04
C ALA A 952 -25.54 -23.44 37.35
N LEU A 953 -25.28 -23.72 38.64
CA LEU A 953 -24.19 -24.60 39.06
C LEU A 953 -24.35 -26.02 38.50
N GLN A 954 -25.54 -26.61 38.63
CA GLN A 954 -25.81 -27.95 38.09
C GLN A 954 -25.69 -27.99 36.55
N ALA A 955 -26.16 -26.95 35.86
CA ALA A 955 -26.06 -26.85 34.40
C ALA A 955 -24.59 -26.81 33.94
N VAL A 956 -23.73 -26.03 34.60
CA VAL A 956 -22.30 -25.95 34.27
C VAL A 956 -21.59 -27.28 34.55
N LEU A 957 -21.88 -27.92 35.69
CA LEU A 957 -21.28 -29.21 36.03
C LEU A 957 -21.73 -30.33 35.09
N ALA A 958 -23.01 -30.35 34.71
CA ALA A 958 -23.54 -31.31 33.74
C ALA A 958 -22.95 -31.11 32.33
N ALA A 959 -22.67 -29.85 31.95
CA ALA A 959 -22.01 -29.53 30.69
C ALA A 959 -20.54 -29.96 30.66
N GLN A 960 -19.87 -30.09 31.82
CA GLN A 960 -18.44 -30.41 31.94
C GLN A 960 -18.13 -31.89 31.67
N THR A 961 -18.49 -32.38 30.50
CA THR A 961 -18.05 -33.70 30.02
C THR A 961 -16.61 -33.64 29.50
N PRO A 962 -15.81 -34.71 29.61
CA PRO A 962 -14.44 -34.75 29.09
C PRO A 962 -14.34 -34.32 27.62
N GLU A 963 -15.33 -34.73 26.81
CA GLU A 963 -15.40 -34.40 25.39
C GLU A 963 -15.71 -32.92 25.15
N ALA A 964 -16.67 -32.34 25.87
CA ALA A 964 -16.99 -30.91 25.74
C ALA A 964 -15.82 -30.01 26.16
N VAL A 965 -15.09 -30.43 27.20
CA VAL A 965 -13.87 -29.75 27.64
C VAL A 965 -12.78 -29.84 26.56
N ALA A 966 -12.55 -31.02 25.98
CA ALA A 966 -11.56 -31.20 24.92
C ALA A 966 -11.86 -30.30 23.70
N GLN A 967 -13.13 -30.23 23.28
CA GLN A 967 -13.55 -29.37 22.16
C GLN A 967 -13.39 -27.88 22.47
N SER A 968 -13.70 -27.44 23.69
CA SER A 968 -13.53 -26.02 24.06
C SER A 968 -12.05 -25.64 24.14
N VAL A 969 -11.22 -26.49 24.75
CA VAL A 969 -9.77 -26.27 24.88
C VAL A 969 -9.08 -26.29 23.51
N ALA A 970 -9.46 -27.20 22.60
CA ALA A 970 -8.90 -27.28 21.25
C ALA A 970 -9.19 -26.03 20.38
N ARG A 971 -10.19 -25.22 20.73
CA ARG A 971 -10.53 -23.95 20.06
C ARG A 971 -9.73 -22.75 20.60
N GLN A 972 -9.03 -22.90 21.72
CA GLN A 972 -8.26 -21.81 22.33
C GLN A 972 -6.92 -21.61 21.59
N SER A 973 -6.67 -20.41 21.10
CA SER A 973 -5.47 -20.08 20.32
C SER A 973 -4.17 -20.38 21.06
N PHE A 974 -4.10 -20.04 22.35
CA PHE A 974 -2.92 -20.32 23.19
C PHE A 974 -2.58 -21.82 23.28
N TRP A 975 -3.60 -22.68 23.22
CA TRP A 975 -3.42 -24.14 23.33
C TRP A 975 -2.98 -24.74 21.99
N SER A 976 -3.56 -24.26 20.89
CA SER A 976 -3.10 -24.62 19.54
C SER A 976 -1.64 -24.22 19.32
N ASP A 977 -1.23 -23.04 19.77
CA ASP A 977 0.16 -22.57 19.68
C ASP A 977 1.11 -23.48 20.49
N TYR A 978 0.73 -23.82 21.73
CA TYR A 978 1.49 -24.75 22.56
C TYR A 978 1.68 -26.11 21.88
N LEU A 979 0.60 -26.71 21.34
CA LEU A 979 0.67 -28.01 20.67
C LEU A 979 1.52 -27.98 19.39
N ARG A 980 1.49 -26.89 18.62
CA ARG A 980 2.36 -26.71 17.44
C ARG A 980 3.84 -26.68 17.81
N HIS A 981 4.18 -26.05 18.94
CA HIS A 981 5.54 -26.04 19.45
C HIS A 981 6.01 -27.40 19.99
N GLN A 982 5.13 -28.16 20.67
CA GLN A 982 5.48 -29.48 21.21
C GLN A 982 5.52 -30.60 20.16
N HIS A 983 4.64 -30.52 19.15
CA HIS A 983 4.48 -31.55 18.13
C HIS A 983 4.73 -31.01 16.71
N PRO A 984 5.90 -30.41 16.41
CA PRO A 984 6.13 -29.78 15.12
C PRO A 984 6.09 -30.77 13.96
N ARG A 985 6.45 -32.04 14.19
CA ARG A 985 6.49 -33.09 13.15
C ARG A 985 5.09 -33.46 12.62
N PRO A 986 4.10 -33.82 13.45
CA PRO A 986 2.72 -34.04 12.98
C PRO A 986 2.13 -32.86 12.21
N PHE A 987 2.27 -31.63 12.72
CA PHE A 987 1.76 -30.44 12.02
C PHE A 987 2.50 -30.16 10.70
N ALA A 988 3.82 -30.34 10.67
CA ALA A 988 4.60 -30.22 9.43
C ALA A 988 4.27 -31.32 8.41
N ALA A 989 3.90 -32.53 8.87
CA ALA A 989 3.49 -33.62 7.97
C ALA A 989 2.15 -33.32 7.29
N ILE A 990 1.20 -32.70 7.99
CA ILE A 990 -0.05 -32.21 7.37
C ILE A 990 0.28 -31.12 6.33
N GLY A 991 1.16 -30.18 6.66
CA GLY A 991 1.64 -29.17 5.72
C GLY A 991 2.29 -29.77 4.47
N ALA A 992 3.24 -30.68 4.65
CA ALA A 992 3.94 -31.33 3.54
C ALA A 992 3.02 -32.21 2.67
N ALA A 993 2.04 -32.89 3.27
CA ALA A 993 1.04 -33.67 2.53
C ALA A 993 0.09 -32.76 1.73
N PHE A 994 -0.28 -31.61 2.30
CA PHE A 994 -1.02 -30.56 1.60
C PHE A 994 -0.22 -29.99 0.43
N ASP A 995 1.06 -29.65 0.66
CA ASP A 995 1.96 -29.10 -0.37
C ASP A 995 2.17 -30.11 -1.51
N ALA A 996 2.46 -31.38 -1.22
CA ALA A 996 2.66 -32.42 -2.22
C ALA A 996 1.39 -32.73 -3.05
N ARG A 997 0.21 -32.67 -2.42
CA ARG A 997 -1.08 -32.81 -3.13
C ARG A 997 -1.40 -31.57 -3.96
N GLY A 998 -1.03 -30.38 -3.48
CA GLY A 998 -1.08 -29.13 -4.22
C GLY A 998 -0.22 -29.20 -5.49
N GLU A 999 1.05 -29.60 -5.36
CA GLU A 999 1.96 -29.80 -6.49
C GLU A 999 1.43 -30.84 -7.50
N ALA A 1000 0.84 -31.94 -7.03
CA ALA A 1000 0.23 -32.94 -7.92
C ALA A 1000 -1.01 -32.40 -8.66
N LEU A 1001 -1.81 -31.56 -8.01
CA LEU A 1001 -2.93 -30.83 -8.62
C LEU A 1001 -2.45 -29.81 -9.64
N ASP A 1002 -1.34 -29.13 -9.38
CA ASP A 1002 -0.70 -28.18 -10.30
C ASP A 1002 -0.18 -28.89 -11.57
N VAL A 1003 0.40 -30.09 -11.43
CA VAL A 1003 0.82 -30.91 -12.58
C VAL A 1003 -0.37 -31.38 -13.42
N GLN A 1004 -1.52 -31.64 -12.78
CA GLN A 1004 -2.76 -32.05 -13.47
C GLN A 1004 -3.56 -30.87 -14.02
N ALA A 1005 -3.14 -29.62 -13.76
CA ALA A 1005 -3.86 -28.42 -14.16
C ALA A 1005 -4.06 -28.31 -15.69
N GLU A 1006 -3.16 -28.88 -16.50
CA GLU A 1006 -3.29 -28.91 -17.97
C GLU A 1006 -4.42 -29.82 -18.47
N GLN A 1007 -4.89 -30.75 -17.65
CA GLN A 1007 -5.91 -31.76 -18.00
C GLN A 1007 -7.27 -31.48 -17.36
N LEU A 1008 -7.34 -30.57 -16.39
CA LEU A 1008 -8.54 -30.20 -15.64
C LEU A 1008 -9.13 -28.91 -16.18
N THR A 1009 -10.46 -28.77 -16.07
CA THR A 1009 -11.11 -27.48 -16.31
C THR A 1009 -10.87 -26.55 -15.11
N THR A 1010 -10.85 -25.23 -15.35
CA THR A 1010 -10.58 -24.21 -14.32
C THR A 1010 -11.51 -24.32 -13.10
N GLU A 1011 -12.77 -24.69 -13.31
CA GLU A 1011 -13.77 -24.87 -12.25
C GLU A 1011 -13.45 -26.08 -11.35
N VAL A 1012 -12.99 -27.18 -11.95
CA VAL A 1012 -12.58 -28.40 -11.22
C VAL A 1012 -11.28 -28.14 -10.45
N TYR A 1013 -10.36 -27.35 -11.01
CA TYR A 1013 -9.10 -27.01 -10.36
C TYR A 1013 -9.30 -26.11 -9.11
N VAL A 1014 -10.10 -25.05 -9.21
CA VAL A 1014 -10.37 -24.14 -8.08
C VAL A 1014 -11.16 -24.84 -6.97
N SER A 1015 -12.21 -25.58 -7.31
CA SER A 1015 -12.97 -26.36 -6.32
C SER A 1015 -12.12 -27.43 -5.63
N SER A 1016 -11.16 -28.03 -6.34
CA SER A 1016 -10.19 -28.96 -5.76
C SER A 1016 -9.22 -28.28 -4.78
N TRP A 1017 -8.79 -27.04 -5.06
CA TRP A 1017 -7.94 -26.26 -4.16
C TRP A 1017 -8.67 -25.78 -2.90
N GLU A 1018 -9.92 -25.33 -3.02
CA GLU A 1018 -10.76 -24.96 -1.88
C GLU A 1018 -11.06 -26.17 -0.99
N ALA A 1019 -11.39 -27.32 -1.61
CA ALA A 1019 -11.55 -28.58 -0.90
C ALA A 1019 -10.26 -28.97 -0.16
N LEU A 1020 -9.09 -28.86 -0.81
CA LEU A 1020 -7.80 -29.18 -0.21
C LEU A 1020 -7.47 -28.27 0.98
N LYS A 1021 -7.82 -26.97 0.92
CA LYS A 1021 -7.62 -26.03 2.04
C LYS A 1021 -8.55 -26.34 3.21
N ALA A 1022 -9.82 -26.62 2.94
CA ALA A 1022 -10.77 -27.05 3.97
C ALA A 1022 -10.34 -28.37 4.62
N GLU A 1023 -9.84 -29.32 3.83
CA GLU A 1023 -9.26 -30.58 4.31
C GLU A 1023 -8.07 -30.33 5.25
N ARG A 1024 -7.18 -29.37 4.92
CA ARG A 1024 -6.05 -29.00 5.79
C ARG A 1024 -6.51 -28.42 7.12
N GLU A 1025 -7.43 -27.44 7.09
CA GLU A 1025 -7.94 -26.80 8.31
C GLU A 1025 -8.65 -27.83 9.21
N SER A 1026 -9.44 -28.73 8.59
CA SER A 1026 -10.08 -29.85 9.30
C SER A 1026 -9.04 -30.80 9.90
N ALA A 1027 -8.00 -31.18 9.15
CA ALA A 1027 -6.95 -32.08 9.63
C ALA A 1027 -6.12 -31.46 10.77
N GLU A 1028 -5.78 -30.17 10.70
CA GLU A 1028 -5.09 -29.45 11.77
C GLU A 1028 -5.97 -29.37 13.03
N HIS A 1029 -7.27 -29.13 12.89
CA HIS A 1029 -8.22 -29.12 14.00
C HIS A 1029 -8.41 -30.50 14.64
N GLU A 1030 -8.57 -31.55 13.83
CA GLU A 1030 -8.69 -32.94 14.30
C GLU A 1030 -7.42 -33.39 15.05
N LEU A 1031 -6.24 -33.06 14.52
CA LEU A 1031 -4.97 -33.33 15.19
C LEU A 1031 -4.89 -32.60 16.53
N THR A 1032 -5.27 -31.32 16.56
CA THR A 1032 -5.31 -30.51 17.79
C THR A 1032 -6.26 -31.15 18.81
N LEU A 1033 -7.46 -31.55 18.40
CA LEU A 1033 -8.45 -32.19 19.27
C LEU A 1033 -7.96 -33.55 19.80
N MET A 1034 -7.35 -34.36 18.95
CA MET A 1034 -6.78 -35.66 19.35
C MET A 1034 -5.67 -35.49 20.40
N LEU A 1035 -4.69 -34.62 20.14
CA LEU A 1035 -3.61 -34.32 21.09
C LEU A 1035 -4.16 -33.71 22.40
N THR A 1036 -5.25 -32.93 22.31
CA THR A 1036 -5.93 -32.38 23.49
C THR A 1036 -6.59 -33.49 24.32
N ARG A 1037 -7.22 -34.49 23.68
CA ARG A 1037 -7.78 -35.65 24.39
C ARG A 1037 -6.70 -36.47 25.08
N GLU A 1038 -5.57 -36.70 24.40
CA GLU A 1038 -4.42 -37.40 25.00
C GLU A 1038 -3.86 -36.63 26.20
N ALA A 1039 -3.82 -35.30 26.13
CA ALA A 1039 -3.33 -34.47 27.23
C ALA A 1039 -4.33 -34.34 28.40
N LEU A 1040 -5.62 -34.60 28.17
CA LEU A 1040 -6.69 -34.57 29.18
C LEU A 1040 -6.97 -35.93 29.84
N ALA A 1041 -6.54 -37.03 29.21
CA ALA A 1041 -6.63 -38.40 29.69
C ALA A 1041 -5.57 -38.68 30.76
#